data_AF-G3J346-F1
#
_entry.id   AF-G3J346-F1
#
_cell.length_a   1.000
_cell.length_b   1.000
_cell.length_c   1.000
_cell.angle_alpha   90.00
_cell.angle_beta   90.00
_cell.angle_gamma   90.00
#
_symmetry.space_group_name_H-M   'P 1'
#
loop_
_entity.id
_entity.type
_entity.pdbx_description
1 polymer ?
#
loop_
_entity_poly.entity_id
_entity_poly.type
_entity_poly.pdbx_seq_one_letter_code
_entity_poly.pdbx_strand_id
1 'polypeptide(L)'
;MQRLLLVRWHRLLRLERQAPSWYRERLREELLERREALTPLQRLSETADVFYILSRAVHDGYPLQSVPPFKPIRHILVYAYMVFKYTSRWLFYRVAAKACRSANAGQVREVINPAKKHKVGEVASRHALTRSIRHRPDMTSNMATTTVSQASAATVATDIGSDPASDKKPVIIGLYGLPGSGKSTLMKEIKLQVGHESFLFYEGSELISTLVAGGLAAFEKLDQQQKRLVRERAMTSVTEECLAQNRAALVVGHYMFWPEGEAAGDVVITARDLGIYTHIIYLKVPVDAIRQRRLGDTHRHRQPVSTAHLEQWQSAEIDQLHGLCRQHCILFTTIPPHSEPFPFALKLVRHFEQTNARRNLALVMSKVKVALEGEERAETVLVVDADKTLAGDDAGSMFWQAANGSSQDALEMCPLKNLFSSPLGYSEAAFRQATLLYEEATNETDFEALCEKIASSITLHPEFITLFRLACSHGHIRVVVLTCGIRRVWQIVLDKAGLGHSIKVVGGGRITDEVVMTPETKARVVSSLREQSGLYVWAFGDSTLDLPMLEAANRAIVVSGDTRTRSCSMESALREAIDTRRFCPKQVLLPPHATPRLDATTLPLLAFSDADFVQEIVRRRGTEANAAVSRSAPTCSGTVVHATDTGAARLLMSPTRDASVAGAELRLAHEEVGKYLALRYLTEVIGVENFHVPHVQGHQTTGFRLAHEAQTTIIALMRGGEPMAFGISRVFPRAMFLHAFGPEDIKHHHLENQKNLILVDSVVNSGKSIMDFLRHVARLKQNLTRIVVVAGVVQKEAVADGHALRTEMEQHQVNMVALRVSDNKFTGTKTTDTGNRLFNTTHLA
;
A
#
# COMPACT_ATOMS: atom_id res chain seq x y z
N MET A 1 17.94 -15.53 -44.74
CA MET A 1 17.12 -14.31 -44.93
C MET A 1 16.48 -13.80 -43.64
N GLN A 2 15.68 -14.61 -42.93
CA GLN A 2 15.00 -14.23 -41.66
C GLN A 2 15.92 -13.61 -40.59
N ARG A 3 17.02 -14.29 -40.24
CA ARG A 3 17.97 -13.82 -39.23
C ARG A 3 18.60 -12.47 -39.60
N LEU A 4 18.91 -12.27 -40.89
CA LEU A 4 19.44 -11.01 -41.42
C LEU A 4 18.43 -9.86 -41.31
N LEU A 5 17.14 -10.12 -41.59
CA LEU A 5 16.08 -9.11 -41.48
C LEU A 5 15.83 -8.71 -40.03
N LEU A 6 15.71 -9.68 -39.11
CA LEU A 6 15.52 -9.40 -37.69
C LEU A 6 16.72 -8.69 -37.06
N VAL A 7 17.94 -9.06 -37.45
CA VAL A 7 19.15 -8.36 -37.00
C VAL A 7 19.19 -6.92 -37.50
N ARG A 8 18.85 -6.67 -38.77
CA ARG A 8 18.76 -5.30 -39.30
C ARG A 8 17.66 -4.50 -38.60
N TRP A 9 16.52 -5.11 -38.28
CA TRP A 9 15.41 -4.46 -37.58
C TRP A 9 15.74 -4.13 -36.12
N HIS A 10 16.33 -5.06 -35.36
CA HIS A 10 16.78 -4.78 -33.98
C HIS A 10 17.88 -3.70 -33.93
N ARG A 11 18.78 -3.68 -34.93
CA ARG A 11 19.75 -2.59 -35.11
C ARG A 11 19.10 -1.25 -35.50
N LEU A 12 17.94 -1.25 -36.13
CA LEU A 12 17.17 -0.02 -36.43
C LEU A 12 16.58 0.56 -35.15
N LEU A 13 15.98 -0.30 -34.30
CA LEU A 13 15.37 0.14 -33.04
C LEU A 13 16.40 0.66 -32.04
N ARG A 14 17.62 0.11 -32.05
CA ARG A 14 18.77 0.47 -31.18
C ARG A 14 18.41 0.60 -29.69
N LEU A 15 17.59 -0.31 -29.19
CA LEU A 15 17.20 -0.39 -27.78
C LEU A 15 18.40 -0.79 -26.93
N GLU A 16 18.39 -0.41 -25.65
CA GLU A 16 19.40 -0.82 -24.67
C GLU A 16 19.43 -2.33 -24.46
N ARG A 17 20.60 -2.86 -24.13
CA ARG A 17 20.80 -4.28 -23.87
C ARG A 17 20.39 -4.59 -22.43
N GLN A 18 19.59 -5.63 -22.23
CA GLN A 18 19.15 -6.06 -20.90
C GLN A 18 20.04 -7.19 -20.35
N ALA A 19 19.96 -7.42 -19.03
CA ALA A 19 20.64 -8.54 -18.38
C ALA A 19 20.06 -9.89 -18.83
N PRO A 20 20.84 -10.99 -18.78
CA PRO A 20 20.36 -12.33 -19.18
C PRO A 20 19.14 -12.82 -18.39
N SER A 21 19.05 -12.50 -17.09
CA SER A 21 17.91 -12.84 -16.22
C SER A 21 16.61 -12.19 -16.71
N TRP A 22 16.69 -10.93 -17.14
CA TRP A 22 15.56 -10.17 -17.64
C TRP A 22 14.87 -10.87 -18.82
N TYR A 23 15.65 -11.39 -19.78
CA TYR A 23 15.07 -12.12 -20.93
C TYR A 23 14.34 -13.39 -20.49
N ARG A 24 14.86 -14.11 -19.50
CA ARG A 24 14.24 -15.36 -19.00
C ARG A 24 12.93 -15.08 -18.27
N GLU A 25 12.91 -14.07 -17.42
CA GLU A 25 11.72 -13.65 -16.67
C GLU A 25 10.66 -13.09 -17.62
N ARG A 26 11.06 -12.20 -18.54
CA ARG A 26 10.12 -11.65 -19.52
C ARG A 26 9.55 -12.72 -20.43
N LEU A 27 10.36 -13.68 -20.88
CA LEU A 27 9.85 -14.80 -21.69
C LEU A 27 8.81 -15.64 -20.92
N ARG A 28 8.99 -15.85 -19.60
CA ARG A 28 8.01 -16.59 -18.78
C ARG A 28 6.69 -15.82 -18.66
N GLU A 29 6.76 -14.51 -18.45
CA GLU A 29 5.59 -13.62 -18.39
C GLU A 29 4.80 -13.66 -19.70
N GLU A 30 5.46 -13.44 -20.84
CA GLU A 30 4.82 -13.43 -22.17
C GLU A 30 4.21 -14.79 -22.54
N LEU A 31 4.82 -15.89 -22.09
CA LEU A 31 4.27 -17.24 -22.28
C LEU A 31 3.03 -17.48 -21.42
N LEU A 32 2.94 -16.86 -20.24
CA LEU A 32 1.78 -16.93 -19.37
C LEU A 32 0.63 -16.07 -19.91
N GLU A 33 0.91 -14.83 -20.31
CA GLU A 33 -0.06 -13.94 -20.99
C GLU A 33 -0.62 -14.59 -22.26
N ARG A 34 0.22 -15.29 -23.03
CA ARG A 34 -0.22 -16.06 -24.22
C ARG A 34 -1.15 -17.23 -23.87
N ARG A 35 -0.96 -17.89 -22.72
CA ARG A 35 -1.84 -19.01 -22.28
C ARG A 35 -3.19 -18.52 -21.81
N GLU A 36 -3.23 -17.32 -21.22
CA GLU A 36 -4.46 -16.68 -20.72
C GLU A 36 -5.27 -15.97 -21.82
N ALA A 37 -4.70 -15.83 -23.02
CA ALA A 37 -5.36 -15.16 -24.12
C ALA A 37 -6.62 -15.91 -24.65
N LEU A 38 -7.78 -15.25 -24.51
CA LEU A 38 -9.09 -15.82 -24.85
C LEU A 38 -9.48 -15.61 -26.31
N THR A 39 -9.07 -14.49 -26.93
CA THR A 39 -9.47 -14.14 -28.30
C THR A 39 -8.37 -14.43 -29.33
N PRO A 40 -8.71 -14.68 -30.61
CA PRO A 40 -7.71 -14.89 -31.67
C PRO A 40 -6.75 -13.70 -31.86
N LEU A 41 -7.27 -12.47 -31.71
CA LEU A 41 -6.47 -11.24 -31.83
C LEU A 41 -5.49 -11.10 -30.66
N GLN A 42 -5.95 -11.38 -29.43
CA GLN A 42 -5.10 -11.39 -28.24
C GLN A 42 -4.02 -12.46 -28.36
N ARG A 43 -4.37 -13.68 -28.78
CA ARG A 43 -3.38 -14.74 -29.03
C ARG A 43 -2.34 -14.34 -30.07
N LEU A 44 -2.72 -13.63 -31.14
CA LEU A 44 -1.77 -13.09 -32.13
C LEU A 44 -0.84 -12.04 -31.50
N SER A 45 -1.39 -11.14 -30.70
CA SER A 45 -0.65 -10.11 -29.97
C SER A 45 0.38 -10.69 -29.00
N GLU A 46 -0.03 -11.64 -28.16
CA GLU A 46 0.85 -12.24 -27.16
C GLU A 46 1.89 -13.17 -27.81
N THR A 47 1.51 -13.87 -28.89
CA THR A 47 2.47 -14.67 -29.66
C THR A 47 3.53 -13.78 -30.31
N ALA A 48 3.19 -12.56 -30.74
CA ALA A 48 4.15 -11.59 -31.27
C ALA A 48 5.13 -11.09 -30.20
N ASP A 49 4.69 -10.93 -28.96
CA ASP A 49 5.56 -10.47 -27.86
C ASP A 49 6.54 -11.58 -27.43
N VAL A 50 6.10 -12.85 -27.42
CA VAL A 50 6.99 -14.01 -27.28
C VAL A 50 8.06 -14.03 -28.39
N PHE A 51 7.66 -13.84 -29.65
CA PHE A 51 8.59 -13.84 -30.80
C PHE A 51 9.58 -12.66 -30.72
N TYR A 52 9.12 -11.52 -30.22
CA TYR A 52 9.95 -10.35 -30.00
C TYR A 52 11.04 -10.65 -28.95
N ILE A 53 10.69 -11.20 -27.79
CA ILE A 53 11.66 -11.54 -26.74
C ILE A 53 12.68 -12.57 -27.21
N LEU A 54 12.23 -13.64 -27.88
CA LEU A 54 13.15 -14.65 -28.43
C LEU A 54 14.11 -14.05 -29.45
N SER A 55 13.61 -13.22 -30.39
CA SER A 55 14.46 -12.60 -31.40
C SER A 55 15.40 -11.55 -30.83
N ARG A 56 14.97 -10.81 -29.80
CA ARG A 56 15.78 -9.80 -29.10
C ARG A 56 16.89 -10.43 -28.27
N ALA A 57 16.58 -11.51 -27.56
CA ALA A 57 17.56 -12.26 -26.77
C ALA A 57 18.67 -12.84 -27.68
N VAL A 58 18.31 -13.35 -28.86
CA VAL A 58 19.30 -13.77 -29.88
C VAL A 58 20.14 -12.59 -30.40
N HIS A 59 19.52 -11.43 -30.67
CA HIS A 59 20.24 -10.23 -31.12
C HIS A 59 21.24 -9.74 -30.07
N ASP A 60 20.86 -9.80 -28.80
CA ASP A 60 21.67 -9.33 -27.68
C ASP A 60 22.65 -10.41 -27.16
N GLY A 61 22.84 -11.51 -27.88
CA GLY A 61 23.84 -12.54 -27.57
C GLY A 61 23.48 -13.51 -26.45
N TYR A 62 22.20 -13.56 -26.03
CA TYR A 62 21.70 -14.43 -24.97
C TYR A 62 20.56 -15.33 -25.49
N PRO A 63 20.82 -16.27 -26.43
CA PRO A 63 19.77 -17.10 -27.01
C PRO A 63 19.08 -17.96 -25.92
N LEU A 64 17.77 -17.76 -25.73
CA LEU A 64 16.98 -18.55 -24.79
C LEU A 64 16.47 -19.85 -25.41
N GLN A 65 15.97 -19.76 -26.64
CA GLN A 65 15.48 -20.86 -27.48
C GLN A 65 15.67 -20.49 -28.96
N SER A 66 15.49 -21.46 -29.86
CA SER A 66 15.49 -21.20 -31.30
C SER A 66 14.34 -20.27 -31.69
N VAL A 67 14.66 -19.19 -32.40
CA VAL A 67 13.67 -18.26 -32.96
C VAL A 67 12.81 -19.01 -33.99
N PRO A 68 11.46 -19.00 -33.89
CA PRO A 68 10.59 -19.76 -34.78
C PRO A 68 10.82 -19.43 -36.27
N PRO A 69 10.92 -20.42 -37.18
CA PRO A 69 11.21 -20.13 -38.59
C PRO A 69 10.02 -19.46 -39.30
N PHE A 70 10.27 -18.73 -40.40
CA PHE A 70 9.24 -18.16 -41.29
C PHE A 70 8.35 -19.19 -42.01
N LYS A 71 8.45 -20.48 -41.66
CA LYS A 71 7.57 -21.56 -42.13
C LYS A 71 7.01 -22.24 -40.88
N PRO A 72 5.68 -22.33 -40.67
CA PRO A 72 4.57 -22.08 -41.60
C PRO A 72 4.16 -20.60 -41.76
N ILE A 73 3.28 -20.30 -42.74
CA ILE A 73 2.72 -18.97 -43.05
C ILE A 73 2.18 -18.24 -41.80
N ARG A 74 1.64 -18.97 -40.83
CA ARG A 74 1.18 -18.41 -39.55
C ARG A 74 2.28 -17.64 -38.81
N HIS A 75 3.54 -18.07 -38.88
CA HIS A 75 4.66 -17.33 -38.28
C HIS A 75 4.95 -16.03 -39.02
N ILE A 76 4.77 -15.99 -40.36
CA ILE A 76 4.97 -14.76 -41.15
C ILE A 76 4.00 -13.68 -40.69
N LEU A 77 2.73 -14.03 -40.43
CA LEU A 77 1.73 -13.09 -39.89
C LEU A 77 2.11 -12.58 -38.50
N VAL A 78 2.60 -13.45 -37.62
CA VAL A 78 3.11 -13.06 -36.29
C VAL A 78 4.29 -12.09 -36.43
N TYR A 79 5.23 -12.37 -37.33
CA TYR A 79 6.39 -11.51 -37.55
C TYR A 79 6.03 -10.16 -38.17
N ALA A 80 5.09 -10.14 -39.12
CA ALA A 80 4.58 -8.89 -39.70
C ALA A 80 3.89 -8.04 -38.62
N TYR A 81 3.03 -8.66 -37.80
CA TYR A 81 2.35 -8.00 -36.69
C TYR A 81 3.34 -7.51 -35.62
N MET A 82 4.33 -8.32 -35.26
CA MET A 82 5.40 -7.97 -34.32
C MET A 82 6.19 -6.74 -34.81
N VAL A 83 6.66 -6.78 -36.06
CA VAL A 83 7.43 -5.66 -36.64
C VAL A 83 6.59 -4.39 -36.64
N PHE A 84 5.32 -4.47 -37.05
CA PHE A 84 4.41 -3.32 -37.04
C PHE A 84 4.18 -2.78 -35.61
N LYS A 85 3.81 -3.65 -34.67
CA LYS A 85 3.53 -3.33 -33.26
C LYS A 85 4.70 -2.61 -32.59
N TYR A 86 5.89 -3.18 -32.66
CA TYR A 86 7.07 -2.62 -31.99
C TYR A 86 7.67 -1.41 -32.72
N THR A 87 7.59 -1.36 -34.06
CA THR A 87 8.02 -0.17 -34.81
C THR A 87 7.08 1.01 -34.58
N SER A 88 5.76 0.76 -34.47
CA SER A 88 4.76 1.77 -34.13
C SER A 88 5.02 2.38 -32.74
N ARG A 89 5.27 1.54 -31.73
CA ARG A 89 5.62 1.99 -30.37
C ARG A 89 6.92 2.80 -30.35
N TRP A 90 7.95 2.33 -31.05
CA TRP A 90 9.21 3.06 -31.20
C TRP A 90 9.04 4.42 -31.87
N LEU A 91 8.24 4.48 -32.95
CA LEU A 91 7.96 5.72 -33.65
C LEU A 91 7.17 6.70 -32.77
N PHE A 92 6.19 6.21 -32.00
CA PHE A 92 5.42 7.02 -31.06
C PHE A 92 6.33 7.79 -30.10
N TYR A 93 7.26 7.11 -29.44
CA TYR A 93 8.16 7.79 -28.47
C TYR A 93 9.15 8.74 -29.14
N ARG A 94 9.59 8.47 -30.37
CA ARG A 94 10.43 9.42 -31.13
C ARG A 94 9.67 10.66 -31.55
N VAL A 95 8.41 10.51 -31.95
CA VAL A 95 7.52 11.64 -32.29
C VAL A 95 7.20 12.44 -31.04
N ALA A 96 6.87 11.78 -29.92
CA ALA A 96 6.62 12.42 -28.64
C ALA A 96 7.84 13.22 -28.16
N ALA A 97 9.04 12.65 -28.23
CA ALA A 97 10.27 13.32 -27.83
C ALA A 97 10.58 14.57 -28.67
N LYS A 98 10.32 14.53 -29.99
CA LYS A 98 10.43 15.70 -30.87
C LYS A 98 9.38 16.77 -30.56
N ALA A 99 8.12 16.36 -30.35
CA ALA A 99 7.04 17.27 -30.00
C ALA A 99 7.30 18.00 -28.66
N CYS A 100 7.94 17.32 -27.71
CA CYS A 100 8.34 17.89 -26.42
C CYS A 100 9.65 18.71 -26.45
N ARG A 101 10.30 18.87 -27.62
CA ARG A 101 11.59 19.58 -27.78
C ARG A 101 12.68 19.14 -26.80
N SER A 102 12.74 17.84 -26.49
CA SER A 102 13.80 17.30 -25.64
C SER A 102 15.17 17.47 -26.32
N ALA A 103 16.16 17.98 -25.59
CA ALA A 103 17.54 18.13 -26.06
C ALA A 103 18.14 16.80 -26.56
N ASN A 104 17.62 15.68 -26.05
CA ASN A 104 18.08 14.32 -26.36
C ASN A 104 17.04 13.51 -27.16
N ALA A 105 16.17 14.15 -27.96
CA ALA A 105 15.12 13.46 -28.71
C ALA A 105 15.61 12.33 -29.65
N GLY A 106 16.89 12.36 -30.05
CA GLY A 106 17.52 11.28 -30.83
C GLY A 106 17.90 10.01 -30.02
N GLN A 107 17.92 10.10 -28.68
CA GLN A 107 18.27 9.03 -27.75
C GLN A 107 17.05 8.28 -27.21
N VAL A 108 15.84 8.84 -27.30
CA VAL A 108 14.60 8.18 -26.85
C VAL A 108 14.26 7.01 -27.76
N ARG A 109 14.41 5.79 -27.23
CA ARG A 109 14.19 4.54 -27.96
C ARG A 109 13.48 3.56 -27.04
N GLU A 110 12.17 3.58 -27.11
CA GLU A 110 11.29 2.80 -26.22
C GLU A 110 10.26 2.07 -27.07
N VAL A 111 9.90 0.85 -26.67
CA VAL A 111 8.89 0.04 -27.36
C VAL A 111 7.78 -0.42 -26.40
N ILE A 112 7.63 0.33 -25.32
CA ILE A 112 6.59 0.13 -24.32
C ILE A 112 5.22 0.45 -24.92
N ASN A 113 4.16 -0.21 -24.46
CA ASN A 113 2.81 0.06 -24.94
C ASN A 113 2.31 1.41 -24.39
N PRO A 114 2.03 2.42 -25.25
CA PRO A 114 1.59 3.74 -24.79
C PRO A 114 0.20 3.76 -24.15
N ALA A 115 -0.60 2.69 -24.31
CA ALA A 115 -1.87 2.55 -23.60
C ALA A 115 -1.70 2.29 -22.09
N LYS A 116 -0.50 1.84 -21.64
CA LYS A 116 -0.19 1.62 -20.22
C LYS A 116 0.30 2.93 -19.59
N LYS A 117 -0.62 3.81 -19.19
CA LYS A 117 -0.37 5.20 -18.73
C LYS A 117 0.77 5.33 -17.70
N HIS A 118 0.88 4.43 -16.71
CA HIS A 118 1.97 4.46 -15.71
C HIS A 118 3.36 4.27 -16.35
N LYS A 119 3.50 3.34 -17.30
CA LYS A 119 4.77 3.09 -18.00
C LYS A 119 5.15 4.24 -18.94
N VAL A 120 4.16 4.96 -19.47
CA VAL A 120 4.42 6.20 -20.23
C VAL A 120 4.97 7.29 -19.32
N GLY A 121 4.45 7.41 -18.09
CA GLY A 121 4.98 8.31 -17.07
C GLY A 121 6.44 8.02 -16.71
N GLU A 122 6.79 6.74 -16.53
CA GLU A 122 8.18 6.31 -16.30
C GLU A 122 9.10 6.67 -17.48
N VAL A 123 8.65 6.45 -18.72
CA VAL A 123 9.40 6.83 -19.93
C VAL A 123 9.58 8.34 -20.03
N ALA A 124 8.54 9.12 -19.73
CA ALA A 124 8.62 10.58 -19.73
C ALA A 124 9.59 11.12 -18.68
N SER A 125 9.60 10.52 -17.48
CA SER A 125 10.54 10.84 -16.41
C SER A 125 11.99 10.47 -16.80
N ARG A 126 12.21 9.25 -17.32
CA ARG A 126 13.53 8.75 -17.73
C ARG A 126 14.19 9.61 -18.81
N HIS A 127 13.39 10.14 -19.75
CA HIS A 127 13.88 10.93 -20.88
C HIS A 127 13.64 12.44 -20.74
N ALA A 128 13.27 12.91 -19.55
CA ALA A 128 13.00 14.33 -19.23
C ALA A 128 12.09 15.02 -20.26
N LEU A 129 10.98 14.35 -20.63
CA LEU A 129 10.03 14.86 -21.62
C LEU A 129 9.04 15.84 -20.96
N THR A 130 9.50 17.05 -20.63
CA THR A 130 8.68 18.11 -20.01
C THR A 130 8.36 19.21 -21.03
N ARG A 131 7.09 19.61 -21.15
CA ARG A 131 6.66 20.70 -22.05
C ARG A 131 7.15 22.05 -21.49
N SER A 132 8.17 22.67 -22.11
CA SER A 132 8.55 24.04 -21.75
C SER A 132 7.49 25.03 -22.27
N ILE A 133 6.69 25.62 -21.39
CA ILE A 133 5.93 26.83 -21.70
C ILE A 133 6.89 28.01 -21.46
N ARG A 134 7.45 28.58 -22.53
CA ARG A 134 8.18 29.85 -22.43
C ARG A 134 7.19 31.00 -22.57
N HIS A 135 7.06 31.80 -21.52
CA HIS A 135 6.59 33.18 -21.60
C HIS A 135 7.46 33.99 -22.58
N ARG A 136 6.81 34.75 -23.46
CA ARG A 136 7.33 36.01 -24.02
C ARG A 136 6.16 37.01 -24.13
N PRO A 137 6.45 38.32 -24.07
CA PRO A 137 5.56 39.33 -23.50
C PRO A 137 4.52 39.87 -24.50
N ASP A 138 3.55 40.51 -23.88
CA ASP A 138 2.35 41.15 -24.41
C ASP A 138 2.52 41.99 -25.69
N MET A 139 1.59 41.83 -26.64
CA MET A 139 1.12 42.90 -27.53
C MET A 139 -0.25 42.52 -28.12
N THR A 140 -1.29 43.01 -27.44
CA THR A 140 -2.56 43.57 -27.96
C THR A 140 -3.36 42.87 -29.07
N SER A 141 -4.67 42.78 -28.80
CA SER A 141 -5.82 42.90 -29.72
C SER A 141 -6.56 41.63 -30.16
N ASN A 142 -7.74 41.47 -29.52
CA ASN A 142 -9.05 41.10 -30.06
C ASN A 142 -9.35 39.70 -30.67
N MET A 143 -10.55 39.26 -30.27
CA MET A 143 -11.44 38.23 -30.83
C MET A 143 -11.29 36.77 -30.37
N ALA A 144 -12.13 36.46 -29.36
CA ALA A 144 -13.09 35.36 -29.30
C ALA A 144 -12.68 33.99 -29.88
N THR A 145 -12.49 33.00 -28.99
CA THR A 145 -12.88 31.61 -29.31
C THR A 145 -13.16 30.78 -28.06
N THR A 146 -14.34 30.18 -28.06
CA THR A 146 -14.82 29.02 -27.32
C THR A 146 -13.86 27.82 -27.46
N THR A 147 -13.46 27.16 -26.36
CA THR A 147 -13.50 25.68 -26.17
C THR A 147 -12.85 25.20 -24.87
N VAL A 148 -13.71 24.61 -24.03
CA VAL A 148 -13.59 23.31 -23.33
C VAL A 148 -12.21 22.89 -22.82
N SER A 149 -12.04 22.96 -21.50
CA SER A 149 -11.00 22.28 -20.75
C SER A 149 -11.34 20.79 -20.55
N GLN A 150 -10.36 19.92 -20.80
CA GLN A 150 -10.33 18.55 -20.27
C GLN A 150 -9.10 18.46 -19.37
N ALA A 151 -9.36 18.39 -18.06
CA ALA A 151 -8.35 18.25 -17.02
C ALA A 151 -7.84 16.80 -16.95
N SER A 152 -6.51 16.69 -16.89
CA SER A 152 -5.73 15.48 -16.69
C SER A 152 -5.44 15.28 -15.20
N ALA A 153 -5.83 14.13 -14.65
CA ALA A 153 -5.44 13.69 -13.31
C ALA A 153 -4.22 12.74 -13.38
N ALA A 154 -3.09 13.16 -12.79
CA ALA A 154 -2.10 12.34 -12.08
C ALA A 154 -0.78 13.12 -11.85
N THR A 155 -0.60 13.69 -10.65
CA THR A 155 0.72 13.89 -10.01
C THR A 155 0.50 14.00 -8.50
N VAL A 156 0.78 12.93 -7.76
CA VAL A 156 1.83 12.76 -6.73
C VAL A 156 1.59 13.53 -5.43
N ALA A 157 1.52 12.74 -4.36
CA ALA A 157 1.54 13.15 -2.97
C ALA A 157 2.89 13.79 -2.61
N THR A 158 2.84 15.04 -2.14
CA THR A 158 3.47 15.53 -0.92
C THR A 158 2.96 16.96 -0.71
N ASP A 159 2.02 17.13 0.21
CA ASP A 159 1.93 18.36 1.01
C ASP A 159 1.13 18.08 2.28
N ILE A 160 1.78 18.35 3.42
CA ILE A 160 1.16 18.38 4.74
C ILE A 160 0.59 19.79 4.90
N GLY A 161 -0.73 19.89 5.07
CA GLY A 161 -1.39 21.11 5.55
C GLY A 161 -2.10 21.95 4.49
N SER A 162 -3.18 21.43 3.90
CA SER A 162 -4.43 22.17 3.63
C SER A 162 -5.43 21.23 2.96
N ASP A 163 -6.66 21.19 3.45
CA ASP A 163 -7.77 20.40 2.88
C ASP A 163 -8.14 21.02 1.53
N PRO A 164 -7.91 20.38 0.36
CA PRO A 164 -8.40 20.92 -0.89
C PRO A 164 -9.91 20.66 -0.91
N ALA A 165 -10.69 21.75 -0.92
CA ALA A 165 -12.13 21.71 -1.10
C ALA A 165 -12.51 20.75 -2.23
N SER A 166 -13.36 19.77 -1.89
CA SER A 166 -13.47 18.49 -2.57
C SER A 166 -14.16 18.54 -3.93
N ASP A 167 -13.54 17.95 -4.94
CA ASP A 167 -14.10 17.58 -6.24
C ASP A 167 -15.00 16.33 -6.10
N LYS A 168 -16.15 16.46 -5.41
CA LYS A 168 -17.05 15.33 -5.10
C LYS A 168 -18.11 15.14 -6.18
N LYS A 169 -18.01 14.05 -6.94
CA LYS A 169 -19.11 13.50 -7.76
C LYS A 169 -20.30 13.15 -6.84
N PRO A 170 -21.54 13.63 -7.10
CA PRO A 170 -22.70 13.33 -6.27
C PRO A 170 -23.10 11.84 -6.38
N VAL A 171 -23.80 11.33 -5.36
CA VAL A 171 -24.37 9.97 -5.39
C VAL A 171 -25.61 9.96 -6.28
N ILE A 172 -25.55 9.22 -7.39
CA ILE A 172 -26.66 9.09 -8.34
C ILE A 172 -26.92 7.60 -8.56
N ILE A 173 -28.09 7.16 -8.13
CA ILE A 173 -28.53 5.76 -8.12
C ILE A 173 -29.51 5.56 -9.28
N GLY A 174 -29.22 4.64 -10.19
CA GLY A 174 -30.17 4.19 -11.21
C GLY A 174 -31.07 3.08 -10.67
N LEU A 175 -32.39 3.22 -10.79
CA LEU A 175 -33.34 2.13 -10.56
C LEU A 175 -33.81 1.55 -11.88
N TYR A 176 -33.34 0.35 -12.20
CA TYR A 176 -33.46 -0.31 -13.51
C TYR A 176 -34.31 -1.58 -13.41
N GLY A 177 -34.70 -2.14 -14.56
CA GLY A 177 -35.61 -3.29 -14.65
C GLY A 177 -36.51 -3.20 -15.88
N LEU A 178 -37.08 -4.32 -16.31
CA LEU A 178 -37.92 -4.37 -17.50
C LEU A 178 -39.18 -3.46 -17.40
N PRO A 179 -39.74 -3.01 -18.53
CA PRO A 179 -41.04 -2.33 -18.52
C PRO A 179 -42.13 -3.24 -17.94
N GLY A 180 -42.85 -2.75 -16.93
CA GLY A 180 -43.82 -3.54 -16.15
C GLY A 180 -43.29 -4.12 -14.84
N SER A 181 -42.00 -3.96 -14.52
CA SER A 181 -41.43 -4.47 -13.26
C SER A 181 -41.86 -3.70 -12.00
N GLY A 182 -42.38 -2.48 -12.13
CA GLY A 182 -42.86 -1.67 -11.00
C GLY A 182 -41.88 -0.58 -10.51
N LYS A 183 -40.85 -0.24 -11.29
CA LYS A 183 -39.83 0.78 -10.92
C LYS A 183 -40.42 2.09 -10.41
N SER A 184 -41.38 2.69 -11.14
CA SER A 184 -41.97 3.98 -10.76
C SER A 184 -42.79 3.86 -9.46
N THR A 185 -43.46 2.73 -9.24
CA THR A 185 -44.16 2.44 -7.97
C THR A 185 -43.16 2.34 -6.82
N LEU A 186 -42.10 1.55 -6.99
CA LEU A 186 -41.05 1.38 -5.99
C LEU A 186 -40.36 2.72 -5.66
N MET A 187 -40.06 3.56 -6.66
CA MET A 187 -39.51 4.89 -6.44
C MET A 187 -40.45 5.77 -5.61
N LYS A 188 -41.77 5.73 -5.88
CA LYS A 188 -42.77 6.49 -5.10
C LYS A 188 -42.82 6.03 -3.65
N GLU A 189 -42.77 4.72 -3.41
CA GLU A 189 -42.72 4.17 -2.04
C GLU A 189 -41.45 4.61 -1.30
N ILE A 190 -40.28 4.54 -1.96
CA ILE A 190 -39.01 5.01 -1.38
C ILE A 190 -39.07 6.51 -1.07
N LYS A 191 -39.64 7.30 -1.99
CA LYS A 191 -39.81 8.75 -1.84
C LYS A 191 -40.65 9.13 -0.61
N LEU A 192 -41.56 8.26 -0.16
CA LEU A 192 -42.34 8.49 1.06
C LEU A 192 -41.55 8.22 2.35
N GLN A 193 -40.48 7.42 2.29
CA GLN A 193 -39.68 7.01 3.47
C GLN A 193 -38.32 7.70 3.58
N VAL A 194 -37.84 8.29 2.49
CA VAL A 194 -36.57 9.00 2.44
C VAL A 194 -36.86 10.50 2.37
N GLY A 195 -36.25 11.27 3.28
CA GLY A 195 -36.50 12.71 3.37
C GLY A 195 -36.13 13.43 2.06
N HIS A 196 -37.01 14.32 1.61
CA HIS A 196 -36.76 15.23 0.49
C HIS A 196 -35.53 16.12 0.69
N GLU A 197 -35.04 16.22 1.93
CA GLU A 197 -33.85 16.98 2.28
C GLU A 197 -32.56 16.36 1.76
N SER A 198 -32.53 15.04 1.54
CA SER A 198 -31.31 14.34 1.15
C SER A 198 -31.33 13.69 -0.24
N PHE A 199 -32.52 13.45 -0.80
CA PHE A 199 -32.69 12.84 -2.13
C PHE A 199 -33.55 13.64 -3.10
N LEU A 200 -33.12 13.64 -4.36
CA LEU A 200 -33.88 14.04 -5.55
C LEU A 200 -34.39 12.79 -6.27
N PHE A 201 -35.60 12.86 -6.83
CA PHE A 201 -36.26 11.73 -7.47
C PHE A 201 -36.65 12.10 -8.89
N TYR A 202 -36.22 11.29 -9.85
CA TYR A 202 -36.45 11.56 -11.26
C TYR A 202 -37.00 10.34 -11.99
N GLU A 203 -38.10 10.53 -12.72
CA GLU A 203 -38.55 9.58 -13.72
C GLU A 203 -37.95 9.98 -15.08
N GLY A 204 -37.13 9.12 -15.68
CA GLY A 204 -36.37 9.47 -16.88
C GLY A 204 -37.24 9.93 -18.06
N SER A 205 -38.44 9.36 -18.21
CA SER A 205 -39.39 9.80 -19.23
C SER A 205 -39.97 11.20 -18.97
N GLU A 206 -40.17 11.57 -17.70
CA GLU A 206 -40.64 12.92 -17.34
C GLU A 206 -39.55 13.96 -17.60
N LEU A 207 -38.29 13.66 -17.22
CA LEU A 207 -37.13 14.49 -17.51
C LEU A 207 -36.93 14.73 -19.02
N ILE A 208 -37.10 13.70 -19.84
CA ILE A 208 -37.01 13.85 -21.29
C ILE A 208 -38.17 14.73 -21.80
N SER A 209 -39.36 14.56 -21.25
CA SER A 209 -40.55 15.33 -21.64
C SER A 209 -40.40 16.83 -21.36
N THR A 210 -39.68 17.23 -20.31
CA THR A 210 -39.45 18.66 -20.01
C THR A 210 -38.41 19.30 -20.91
N LEU A 211 -37.48 18.51 -21.47
CA LEU A 211 -36.39 18.99 -22.33
C LEU A 211 -36.77 19.11 -23.81
N VAL A 212 -37.86 18.49 -24.26
CA VAL A 212 -38.30 18.50 -25.65
C VAL A 212 -39.64 19.24 -25.78
N ALA A 213 -39.66 20.29 -26.60
CA ALA A 213 -40.90 20.99 -26.94
C ALA A 213 -41.87 20.03 -27.63
N GLY A 214 -43.06 19.82 -27.06
CA GLY A 214 -44.03 18.79 -27.49
C GLY A 214 -43.93 17.45 -26.74
N GLY A 215 -43.07 17.35 -25.72
CA GLY A 215 -43.01 16.22 -24.79
C GLY A 215 -42.52 14.91 -25.41
N LEU A 216 -42.88 13.79 -24.78
CA LEU A 216 -42.46 12.44 -25.20
C LEU A 216 -42.87 12.09 -26.63
N ALA A 217 -44.06 12.50 -27.08
CA ALA A 217 -44.54 12.24 -28.43
C ALA A 217 -43.69 12.93 -29.51
N ALA A 218 -43.13 14.11 -29.19
CA ALA A 218 -42.16 14.77 -30.07
C ALA A 218 -40.79 14.07 -30.01
N PHE A 219 -40.36 13.65 -28.82
CA PHE A 219 -39.12 12.90 -28.63
C PHE A 219 -39.09 11.57 -29.41
N GLU A 220 -40.21 10.83 -29.45
CA GLU A 220 -40.31 9.57 -30.18
C GLU A 220 -40.08 9.71 -31.69
N LYS A 221 -40.40 10.89 -32.25
CA LYS A 221 -40.22 11.21 -33.68
C LYS A 221 -38.80 11.64 -34.04
N LEU A 222 -37.94 11.91 -33.05
CA LEU A 222 -36.54 12.27 -33.29
C LEU A 222 -35.74 11.08 -33.81
N ASP A 223 -34.68 11.39 -34.55
CA ASP A 223 -33.70 10.37 -34.95
C ASP A 223 -32.90 9.86 -33.74
N GLN A 224 -32.16 8.76 -33.92
CA GLN A 224 -31.42 8.13 -32.82
C GLN A 224 -30.29 9.00 -32.25
N GLN A 225 -29.65 9.84 -33.06
CA GLN A 225 -28.59 10.74 -32.59
C GLN A 225 -29.17 11.87 -31.74
N GLN A 226 -30.28 12.45 -32.16
CA GLN A 226 -31.02 13.46 -31.42
C GLN A 226 -31.58 12.90 -30.10
N LYS A 227 -32.17 11.70 -30.13
CA LYS A 227 -32.63 11.00 -28.91
C LYS A 227 -31.49 10.83 -27.91
N ARG A 228 -30.32 10.42 -28.38
CA ARG A 228 -29.11 10.30 -27.56
C ARG A 228 -28.71 11.64 -26.93
N LEU A 229 -28.64 12.72 -27.70
CA LEU A 229 -28.27 14.05 -27.19
C LEU A 229 -29.25 14.55 -26.11
N VAL A 230 -30.55 14.29 -26.27
CA VAL A 230 -31.55 14.64 -25.26
C VAL A 230 -31.36 13.83 -23.98
N ARG A 231 -31.10 12.52 -24.07
CA ARG A 231 -30.81 11.67 -22.89
C ARG A 231 -29.56 12.15 -22.15
N GLU A 232 -28.49 12.49 -22.87
CA GLU A 232 -27.26 13.01 -22.28
C GLU A 232 -27.47 14.35 -21.56
N ARG A 233 -28.31 15.23 -22.12
CA ARG A 233 -28.72 16.48 -21.47
C ARG A 233 -29.54 16.24 -20.20
N ALA A 234 -30.49 15.31 -20.22
CA ALA A 234 -31.29 14.95 -19.05
C ALA A 234 -30.44 14.49 -17.87
N MET A 235 -29.45 13.63 -18.12
CA MET A 235 -28.57 13.19 -17.03
C MET A 235 -27.61 14.28 -16.57
N THR A 236 -27.20 15.17 -17.47
CA THR A 236 -26.36 16.31 -17.12
C THR A 236 -27.12 17.27 -16.18
N SER A 237 -28.39 17.56 -16.45
CA SER A 237 -29.21 18.40 -15.55
C SER A 237 -29.41 17.75 -14.18
N VAL A 238 -29.59 16.42 -14.11
CA VAL A 238 -29.64 15.70 -12.82
C VAL A 238 -28.37 15.92 -12.01
N THR A 239 -27.21 15.83 -12.66
CA THR A 239 -25.91 15.99 -11.98
C THR A 239 -25.72 17.42 -11.46
N GLU A 240 -26.05 18.41 -12.30
CA GLU A 240 -25.98 19.82 -11.94
C GLU A 240 -26.89 20.16 -10.76
N GLU A 241 -28.11 19.64 -10.74
CA GLU A 241 -29.05 19.86 -9.64
C GLU A 241 -28.61 19.17 -8.35
N CYS A 242 -28.08 17.94 -8.43
CA CYS A 242 -27.50 17.25 -7.27
C CYS A 242 -26.36 18.05 -6.64
N LEU A 243 -25.47 18.62 -7.46
CA LEU A 243 -24.36 19.44 -7.00
C LEU A 243 -24.85 20.77 -6.40
N ALA A 244 -25.81 21.42 -7.05
CA ALA A 244 -26.36 22.70 -6.57
C ALA A 244 -27.08 22.56 -5.22
N GLN A 245 -27.80 21.46 -5.02
CA GLN A 245 -28.55 21.22 -3.77
C GLN A 245 -27.78 20.39 -2.74
N ASN A 246 -26.59 19.89 -3.09
CA ASN A 246 -25.80 18.95 -2.28
C ASN A 246 -26.61 17.72 -1.83
N ARG A 247 -27.37 17.13 -2.77
CA ARG A 247 -28.27 15.98 -2.56
C ARG A 247 -27.88 14.81 -3.43
N ALA A 248 -28.24 13.60 -3.00
CA ALA A 248 -28.18 12.41 -3.84
C ALA A 248 -29.40 12.35 -4.78
N ALA A 249 -29.35 11.52 -5.82
CA ALA A 249 -30.50 11.29 -6.70
C ALA A 249 -30.81 9.81 -6.89
N LEU A 250 -32.10 9.51 -7.00
CA LEU A 250 -32.63 8.24 -7.48
C LEU A 250 -33.32 8.47 -8.83
N VAL A 251 -32.81 7.84 -9.89
CA VAL A 251 -33.28 8.01 -11.27
C VAL A 251 -33.84 6.71 -11.79
N VAL A 252 -35.12 6.69 -12.15
CA VAL A 252 -35.75 5.55 -12.82
C VAL A 252 -35.43 5.61 -14.31
N GLY A 253 -34.80 4.55 -14.82
CA GLY A 253 -34.32 4.47 -16.19
C GLY A 253 -34.60 3.13 -16.86
N HIS A 254 -34.21 3.05 -18.13
CA HIS A 254 -34.24 1.85 -18.95
C HIS A 254 -32.84 1.61 -19.53
N TYR A 255 -32.41 0.35 -19.59
CA TYR A 255 -31.15 0.00 -20.24
C TYR A 255 -31.32 -0.18 -21.75
N MET A 256 -32.33 -0.95 -22.16
CA MET A 256 -32.67 -1.16 -23.56
C MET A 256 -34.19 -1.25 -23.75
N PHE A 257 -34.63 -1.21 -25.02
CA PHE A 257 -35.96 -1.66 -25.44
C PHE A 257 -35.80 -2.80 -26.43
N TRP A 258 -36.46 -3.93 -26.19
CA TRP A 258 -36.33 -5.10 -27.06
C TRP A 258 -37.71 -5.65 -27.48
N PRO A 259 -38.24 -5.20 -28.62
CA PRO A 259 -39.44 -5.78 -29.22
C PRO A 259 -39.23 -7.26 -29.56
N GLU A 260 -40.29 -8.05 -29.39
CA GLU A 260 -40.26 -9.48 -29.73
C GLU A 260 -40.19 -9.65 -31.26
N GLY A 261 -39.27 -10.51 -31.72
CA GLY A 261 -38.98 -10.71 -33.14
C GLY A 261 -37.76 -9.93 -33.67
N GLU A 262 -37.21 -9.00 -32.89
CA GLU A 262 -35.94 -8.34 -33.22
C GLU A 262 -34.74 -9.17 -32.77
N ALA A 263 -33.69 -9.22 -33.59
CA ALA A 263 -32.49 -10.01 -33.32
C ALA A 263 -31.67 -9.52 -32.12
N ALA A 264 -31.79 -8.24 -31.76
CA ALA A 264 -31.12 -7.62 -30.62
C ALA A 264 -31.94 -6.43 -30.09
N GLY A 265 -31.83 -6.14 -28.79
CA GLY A 265 -32.47 -4.97 -28.20
C GLY A 265 -31.78 -3.64 -28.53
N ASP A 266 -32.56 -2.57 -28.65
CA ASP A 266 -32.09 -1.19 -28.82
C ASP A 266 -31.59 -0.64 -27.48
N VAL A 267 -30.26 -0.59 -27.30
CA VAL A 267 -29.61 -0.08 -26.09
C VAL A 267 -29.76 1.44 -26.00
N VAL A 268 -30.41 1.92 -24.94
CA VAL A 268 -30.73 3.35 -24.77
C VAL A 268 -29.85 4.07 -23.75
N ILE A 269 -29.14 3.33 -22.90
CA ILE A 269 -28.13 3.93 -22.01
C ILE A 269 -27.00 4.57 -22.83
N THR A 270 -26.55 5.75 -22.42
CA THR A 270 -25.50 6.52 -23.10
C THR A 270 -24.16 6.44 -22.36
N ALA A 271 -23.08 6.85 -23.02
CA ALA A 271 -21.79 7.00 -22.36
C ALA A 271 -21.82 8.02 -21.21
N ARG A 272 -22.72 9.03 -21.31
CA ARG A 272 -22.90 10.04 -20.27
C ARG A 272 -23.56 9.46 -19.03
N ASP A 273 -24.57 8.59 -19.19
CA ASP A 273 -25.19 7.83 -18.09
C ASP A 273 -24.12 7.06 -17.31
N LEU A 274 -23.29 6.29 -18.01
CA LEU A 274 -22.23 5.47 -17.41
C LEU A 274 -21.14 6.32 -16.73
N GLY A 275 -20.94 7.56 -17.17
CA GLY A 275 -20.06 8.52 -16.51
C GLY A 275 -20.66 9.15 -15.25
N ILE A 276 -21.99 9.17 -15.12
CA ILE A 276 -22.73 9.89 -14.07
C ILE A 276 -23.17 8.97 -12.94
N TYR A 277 -23.72 7.79 -13.26
CA TYR A 277 -24.18 6.88 -12.23
C TYR A 277 -23.03 6.47 -11.30
N THR A 278 -23.36 6.33 -10.02
CA THR A 278 -22.46 5.74 -9.02
C THR A 278 -22.93 4.34 -8.64
N HIS A 279 -24.25 4.12 -8.67
CA HIS A 279 -24.87 2.85 -8.36
C HIS A 279 -26.01 2.55 -9.35
N ILE A 280 -26.28 1.27 -9.59
CA ILE A 280 -27.48 0.78 -10.28
C ILE A 280 -28.08 -0.36 -9.46
N ILE A 281 -29.36 -0.22 -9.12
CA ILE A 281 -30.20 -1.25 -8.50
C ILE A 281 -31.10 -1.80 -9.59
N TYR A 282 -31.01 -3.11 -9.86
CA TYR A 282 -31.87 -3.78 -10.83
C TYR A 282 -33.04 -4.48 -10.13
N LEU A 283 -34.27 -4.05 -10.42
CA LEU A 283 -35.51 -4.67 -9.96
C LEU A 283 -35.81 -5.93 -10.80
N LYS A 284 -35.22 -7.05 -10.37
CA LYS A 284 -35.46 -8.38 -10.93
C LYS A 284 -36.79 -8.92 -10.42
N VAL A 285 -37.75 -9.09 -11.33
CA VAL A 285 -39.11 -9.55 -11.02
C VAL A 285 -39.42 -10.77 -11.88
N PRO A 286 -40.08 -11.81 -11.35
CA PRO A 286 -40.52 -12.95 -12.14
C PRO A 286 -41.25 -12.49 -13.41
N VAL A 287 -40.85 -13.06 -14.55
CA VAL A 287 -41.32 -12.65 -15.88
C VAL A 287 -42.84 -12.79 -16.06
N ASP A 288 -43.46 -13.77 -15.41
CA ASP A 288 -44.91 -13.95 -15.43
C ASP A 288 -45.63 -12.80 -14.71
N ALA A 289 -45.09 -12.33 -13.59
CA ALA A 289 -45.63 -11.17 -12.89
C ALA A 289 -45.47 -9.90 -13.75
N ILE A 290 -44.34 -9.74 -14.46
CA ILE A 290 -44.15 -8.64 -15.42
C ILE A 290 -45.20 -8.73 -16.53
N ARG A 291 -45.40 -9.92 -17.12
CA ARG A 291 -46.38 -10.15 -18.18
C ARG A 291 -47.79 -9.78 -17.74
N GLN A 292 -48.23 -10.26 -16.56
CA GLN A 292 -49.55 -9.94 -16.02
C GLN A 292 -49.73 -8.44 -15.78
N ARG A 293 -48.73 -7.78 -15.18
CA ARG A 293 -48.75 -6.32 -14.98
C ARG A 293 -48.81 -5.54 -16.28
N ARG A 294 -48.13 -6.02 -17.34
CA ARG A 294 -48.18 -5.38 -18.66
C ARG A 294 -49.55 -5.51 -19.33
N LEU A 295 -50.18 -6.69 -19.22
CA LEU A 295 -51.53 -6.93 -19.76
C LEU A 295 -52.60 -6.12 -19.03
N GLY A 296 -52.45 -5.94 -17.71
CA GLY A 296 -53.36 -5.15 -16.87
C GLY A 296 -53.10 -3.64 -16.86
N ASP A 297 -52.05 -3.14 -17.53
CA ASP A 297 -51.73 -1.71 -17.54
C ASP A 297 -52.65 -0.97 -18.52
N THR A 298 -53.64 -0.28 -17.98
CA THR A 298 -54.58 0.55 -18.75
C THR A 298 -54.05 1.95 -19.06
N HIS A 299 -52.94 2.36 -18.42
CA HIS A 299 -52.38 3.70 -18.55
C HIS A 299 -51.29 3.79 -19.62
N ARG A 300 -50.53 2.72 -19.87
CA ARG A 300 -49.48 2.69 -20.89
C ARG A 300 -49.76 1.55 -21.88
N HIS A 301 -49.98 1.88 -23.14
CA HIS A 301 -50.13 0.88 -24.19
C HIS A 301 -48.80 0.14 -24.42
N ARG A 302 -48.79 -1.17 -24.21
CA ARG A 302 -47.61 -2.02 -24.44
C ARG A 302 -48.00 -3.19 -25.31
N GLN A 303 -47.17 -3.50 -26.30
CA GLN A 303 -47.39 -4.71 -27.10
C GLN A 303 -47.30 -5.97 -26.21
N PRO A 304 -48.14 -6.99 -26.48
CA PRO A 304 -48.00 -8.30 -25.87
C PRO A 304 -46.62 -8.90 -26.17
N VAL A 305 -46.03 -9.55 -25.18
CA VAL A 305 -44.71 -10.18 -25.28
C VAL A 305 -44.78 -11.56 -24.63
N SER A 306 -44.14 -12.56 -25.21
CA SER A 306 -44.06 -13.91 -24.64
C SER A 306 -43.22 -13.96 -23.36
N THR A 307 -43.50 -14.94 -22.49
CA THR A 307 -42.71 -15.17 -21.28
C THR A 307 -41.25 -15.50 -21.63
N ALA A 308 -41.02 -16.33 -22.65
CA ALA A 308 -39.67 -16.70 -23.11
C ALA A 308 -38.85 -15.48 -23.56
N HIS A 309 -39.46 -14.54 -24.30
CA HIS A 309 -38.77 -13.31 -24.69
C HIS A 309 -38.47 -12.41 -23.50
N LEU A 310 -39.38 -12.32 -22.51
CA LEU A 310 -39.12 -11.56 -21.28
C LEU A 310 -37.97 -12.15 -20.45
N GLU A 311 -37.82 -13.48 -20.42
CA GLU A 311 -36.68 -14.15 -19.77
C GLU A 311 -35.37 -13.83 -20.48
N GLN A 312 -35.36 -13.98 -21.80
CA GLN A 312 -34.20 -13.65 -22.62
C GLN A 312 -33.81 -12.17 -22.46
N TRP A 313 -34.78 -11.27 -22.47
CA TRP A 313 -34.56 -9.84 -22.29
C TRP A 313 -34.03 -9.53 -20.89
N GLN A 314 -34.65 -10.05 -19.83
CA GLN A 314 -34.21 -9.78 -18.45
C GLN A 314 -32.76 -10.26 -18.22
N SER A 315 -32.44 -11.48 -18.66
CA SER A 315 -31.08 -12.04 -18.54
C SER A 315 -30.07 -11.19 -19.32
N ALA A 316 -30.40 -10.80 -20.56
CA ALA A 316 -29.52 -9.97 -21.37
C ALA A 316 -29.28 -8.57 -20.76
N GLU A 317 -30.29 -7.93 -20.16
CA GLU A 317 -30.08 -6.65 -19.47
C GLU A 317 -29.15 -6.79 -18.27
N ILE A 318 -29.39 -7.80 -17.42
CA ILE A 318 -28.60 -8.02 -16.21
C ILE A 318 -27.14 -8.30 -16.57
N ASP A 319 -26.88 -9.22 -17.51
CA ASP A 319 -25.53 -9.62 -17.91
C ASP A 319 -24.74 -8.44 -18.50
N GLN A 320 -25.38 -7.67 -19.40
CA GLN A 320 -24.72 -6.53 -20.04
C GLN A 320 -24.50 -5.37 -19.07
N LEU A 321 -25.49 -5.03 -18.23
CA LEU A 321 -25.34 -4.01 -17.19
C LEU A 321 -24.24 -4.39 -16.21
N HIS A 322 -24.19 -5.65 -15.78
CA HIS A 322 -23.17 -6.11 -14.86
C HIS A 322 -21.75 -5.96 -15.45
N GLY A 323 -21.56 -6.31 -16.73
CA GLY A 323 -20.30 -6.09 -17.45
C GLY A 323 -19.93 -4.60 -17.59
N LEU A 324 -20.89 -3.76 -18.01
CA LEU A 324 -20.68 -2.32 -18.18
C LEU A 324 -20.40 -1.61 -16.86
N CYS A 325 -21.15 -1.90 -15.81
CA CYS A 325 -20.97 -1.33 -14.48
C CYS A 325 -19.56 -1.60 -13.95
N ARG A 326 -19.04 -2.82 -14.11
CA ARG A 326 -17.66 -3.16 -13.74
C ARG A 326 -16.61 -2.35 -14.51
N GLN A 327 -16.82 -2.14 -15.81
CA GLN A 327 -15.90 -1.36 -16.65
C GLN A 327 -15.90 0.14 -16.31
N HIS A 328 -17.05 0.65 -15.86
CA HIS A 328 -17.27 2.07 -15.56
C HIS A 328 -17.21 2.41 -14.06
N CYS A 329 -16.81 1.45 -13.22
CA CYS A 329 -16.73 1.61 -11.76
C CYS A 329 -18.08 2.03 -11.11
N ILE A 330 -19.18 1.49 -11.61
CA ILE A 330 -20.54 1.67 -11.06
C ILE A 330 -20.85 0.45 -10.20
N LEU A 331 -21.33 0.66 -8.97
CA LEU A 331 -21.77 -0.44 -8.13
C LEU A 331 -23.11 -0.97 -8.63
N PHE A 332 -23.21 -2.28 -8.83
CA PHE A 332 -24.40 -2.92 -9.38
C PHE A 332 -24.91 -4.01 -8.45
N THR A 333 -26.22 -4.08 -8.26
CA THR A 333 -26.85 -5.15 -7.48
C THR A 333 -28.23 -5.43 -8.03
N THR A 334 -28.61 -6.71 -8.06
CA THR A 334 -30.00 -7.09 -8.31
C THR A 334 -30.76 -7.22 -7.00
N ILE A 335 -32.05 -6.89 -7.01
CA ILE A 335 -32.94 -7.21 -5.90
C ILE A 335 -33.18 -8.73 -5.93
N PRO A 336 -32.74 -9.47 -4.90
CA PRO A 336 -32.86 -10.92 -4.92
C PRO A 336 -34.34 -11.36 -4.88
N PRO A 337 -34.70 -12.46 -5.55
CA PRO A 337 -36.09 -12.94 -5.60
C PRO A 337 -36.62 -13.41 -4.23
N HIS A 338 -35.72 -13.73 -3.29
CA HIS A 338 -36.06 -14.11 -1.92
C HIS A 338 -36.26 -12.90 -0.99
N SER A 339 -36.16 -11.67 -1.50
CA SER A 339 -36.33 -10.44 -0.73
C SER A 339 -37.52 -9.63 -1.24
N GLU A 340 -38.25 -8.99 -0.32
CA GLU A 340 -39.26 -8.01 -0.68
C GLU A 340 -38.61 -6.77 -1.33
N PRO A 341 -39.04 -6.35 -2.54
CA PRO A 341 -38.33 -5.31 -3.29
C PRO A 341 -38.20 -3.97 -2.59
N PHE A 342 -39.25 -3.55 -1.88
CA PHE A 342 -39.28 -2.24 -1.24
C PHE A 342 -38.33 -2.13 -0.03
N PRO A 343 -38.42 -2.99 1.00
CA PRO A 343 -37.49 -2.95 2.13
C PRO A 343 -36.03 -3.09 1.70
N PHE A 344 -35.76 -3.95 0.70
CA PHE A 344 -34.40 -4.18 0.22
C PHE A 344 -33.85 -2.96 -0.53
N ALA A 345 -34.62 -2.38 -1.46
CA ALA A 345 -34.20 -1.17 -2.17
C ALA A 345 -34.02 0.03 -1.22
N LEU A 346 -34.90 0.19 -0.22
CA LEU A 346 -34.78 1.23 0.80
C LEU A 346 -33.51 1.06 1.63
N LYS A 347 -33.18 -0.18 2.04
CA LYS A 347 -31.92 -0.52 2.72
C LYS A 347 -30.71 -0.09 1.88
N LEU A 348 -30.71 -0.40 0.59
CA LEU A 348 -29.63 -0.02 -0.33
C LEU A 348 -29.49 1.49 -0.51
N VAL A 349 -30.60 2.19 -0.74
CA VAL A 349 -30.61 3.66 -0.94
C VAL A 349 -30.03 4.36 0.30
N ARG A 350 -30.47 3.98 1.51
CA ARG A 350 -29.93 4.51 2.77
C ARG A 350 -28.45 4.18 2.95
N HIS A 351 -28.04 2.96 2.61
CA HIS A 351 -26.63 2.57 2.68
C HIS A 351 -25.77 3.44 1.77
N PHE A 352 -26.12 3.56 0.48
CA PHE A 352 -25.33 4.30 -0.51
C PHE A 352 -25.20 5.79 -0.18
N GLU A 353 -26.25 6.40 0.38
CA GLU A 353 -26.22 7.80 0.85
C GLU A 353 -25.23 8.00 2.01
N GLN A 354 -25.20 7.05 2.94
CA GLN A 354 -24.43 7.18 4.16
C GLN A 354 -22.95 6.86 3.94
N THR A 355 -22.63 6.09 2.90
CA THR A 355 -21.29 5.55 2.72
C THR A 355 -20.38 6.42 1.85
N ASN A 356 -19.21 6.76 2.40
CA ASN A 356 -18.05 7.26 1.66
C ASN A 356 -16.77 6.88 2.41
N ALA A 357 -15.62 7.02 1.75
CA ALA A 357 -14.32 6.63 2.30
C ALA A 357 -14.02 7.26 3.68
N ARG A 358 -14.33 8.56 3.85
CA ARG A 358 -14.09 9.27 5.11
C ARG A 358 -14.98 8.75 6.24
N ARG A 359 -16.28 8.57 5.98
CA ARG A 359 -17.21 7.99 6.96
C ARG A 359 -16.88 6.53 7.27
N ASN A 360 -16.49 5.75 6.27
CA ASN A 360 -16.04 4.38 6.44
C ASN A 360 -14.85 4.30 7.40
N LEU A 361 -13.80 5.11 7.15
CA LEU A 361 -12.63 5.16 8.03
C LEU A 361 -13.02 5.59 9.46
N ALA A 362 -13.87 6.59 9.62
CA ALA A 362 -14.34 7.04 10.94
C ALA A 362 -15.08 5.92 11.70
N LEU A 363 -15.96 5.17 11.02
CA LEU A 363 -16.67 4.04 11.60
C LEU A 363 -15.72 2.89 11.96
N VAL A 364 -14.75 2.57 11.08
CA VAL A 364 -13.73 1.57 11.38
C VAL A 364 -12.89 1.97 12.59
N MET A 365 -12.42 3.22 12.65
CA MET A 365 -11.68 3.75 13.80
C MET A 365 -12.49 3.70 15.09
N SER A 366 -13.79 4.01 15.02
CA SER A 366 -14.69 3.89 16.16
C SER A 366 -14.85 2.43 16.62
N LYS A 367 -15.06 1.48 15.70
CA LYS A 367 -15.16 0.04 16.03
C LYS A 367 -13.83 -0.50 16.58
N VAL A 368 -12.69 -0.05 16.06
CA VAL A 368 -11.36 -0.40 16.60
C VAL A 368 -11.17 0.18 18.00
N LYS A 369 -11.55 1.45 18.23
CA LYS A 369 -11.48 2.05 19.56
C LYS A 369 -12.26 1.22 20.58
N VAL A 370 -13.50 0.87 20.26
CA VAL A 370 -14.35 0.00 21.10
C VAL A 370 -13.72 -1.38 21.30
N ALA A 371 -13.09 -1.94 20.27
CA ALA A 371 -12.37 -3.22 20.37
C ALA A 371 -11.15 -3.17 21.30
N LEU A 372 -10.57 -1.99 21.54
CA LEU A 372 -9.40 -1.80 22.40
C LEU A 372 -9.77 -1.35 23.83
N GLU A 373 -11.05 -1.04 24.09
CA GLU A 373 -11.54 -0.70 25.42
C GLU A 373 -11.32 -1.87 26.39
N GLY A 374 -10.88 -1.54 27.60
CA GLY A 374 -10.68 -2.49 28.69
C GLY A 374 -10.29 -1.77 29.97
N GLU A 375 -10.25 -2.52 31.08
CA GLU A 375 -10.02 -1.96 32.43
C GLU A 375 -8.66 -1.26 32.54
N GLU A 376 -7.63 -1.88 31.97
CA GLU A 376 -6.28 -1.33 31.91
C GLU A 376 -6.01 -0.66 30.56
N ARG A 377 -5.24 0.44 30.59
CA ARG A 377 -4.83 1.14 29.35
C ARG A 377 -3.92 0.23 28.52
N ALA A 378 -4.24 0.09 27.24
CA ALA A 378 -3.37 -0.62 26.31
C ALA A 378 -2.01 0.09 26.18
N GLU A 379 -0.94 -0.69 26.18
CA GLU A 379 0.44 -0.28 25.88
C GLU A 379 0.97 -0.99 24.64
N THR A 380 0.41 -2.16 24.31
CA THR A 380 0.77 -2.95 23.12
C THR A 380 -0.48 -3.43 22.42
N VAL A 381 -0.52 -3.29 21.10
CA VAL A 381 -1.65 -3.76 20.27
C VAL A 381 -1.12 -4.71 19.21
N LEU A 382 -1.68 -5.92 19.17
CA LEU A 382 -1.48 -6.89 18.10
C LEU A 382 -2.61 -6.71 17.09
N VAL A 383 -2.28 -6.22 15.90
CA VAL A 383 -3.21 -6.05 14.78
C VAL A 383 -2.98 -7.20 13.81
N VAL A 384 -3.99 -8.04 13.62
CA VAL A 384 -3.82 -9.32 12.91
C VAL A 384 -4.81 -9.40 11.76
N ASP A 385 -4.32 -9.68 10.56
CA ASP A 385 -5.20 -10.09 9.46
C ASP A 385 -5.80 -11.48 9.70
N ALA A 386 -6.90 -11.81 9.05
CA ALA A 386 -7.63 -13.05 9.29
C ALA A 386 -7.34 -14.13 8.23
N ASP A 387 -7.86 -13.98 7.01
CA ASP A 387 -7.74 -14.95 5.93
C ASP A 387 -6.27 -15.25 5.62
N LYS A 388 -5.88 -16.53 5.52
CA LYS A 388 -4.50 -16.97 5.26
C LYS A 388 -3.43 -16.53 6.28
N THR A 389 -3.83 -15.78 7.31
CA THR A 389 -2.99 -15.31 8.41
C THR A 389 -3.28 -16.11 9.68
N LEU A 390 -4.53 -16.12 10.17
CA LEU A 390 -4.95 -16.87 11.36
C LEU A 390 -5.11 -18.38 11.12
N ALA A 391 -5.47 -18.75 9.89
CA ALA A 391 -5.52 -20.11 9.37
C ALA A 391 -5.11 -20.09 7.89
N GLY A 392 -4.78 -21.24 7.30
CA GLY A 392 -4.43 -21.33 5.87
C GLY A 392 -5.60 -21.14 4.90
N ASP A 393 -6.81 -20.98 5.42
CA ASP A 393 -8.07 -20.91 4.69
C ASP A 393 -8.45 -19.49 4.26
N ASP A 394 -9.27 -19.39 3.21
CA ASP A 394 -9.81 -18.15 2.65
C ASP A 394 -11.34 -18.19 2.77
N ALA A 395 -11.89 -17.50 3.77
CA ALA A 395 -13.30 -17.59 4.13
C ALA A 395 -14.22 -17.13 2.99
N GLY A 396 -13.80 -16.14 2.20
CA GLY A 396 -14.55 -15.66 1.04
C GLY A 396 -14.66 -16.73 -0.05
N SER A 397 -13.55 -17.40 -0.38
CA SER A 397 -13.54 -18.49 -1.36
C SER A 397 -14.37 -19.68 -0.88
N MET A 398 -14.27 -20.05 0.40
CA MET A 398 -15.09 -21.12 0.99
C MET A 398 -16.58 -20.79 0.98
N PHE A 399 -16.94 -19.52 1.23
CA PHE A 399 -18.33 -19.06 1.16
C PHE A 399 -18.94 -19.30 -0.21
N TRP A 400 -18.28 -18.84 -1.26
CA TRP A 400 -18.80 -19.00 -2.63
C TRP A 400 -18.81 -20.44 -3.10
N GLN A 401 -17.86 -21.27 -2.65
CA GLN A 401 -17.90 -22.72 -2.91
C GLN A 401 -19.09 -23.38 -2.20
N ALA A 402 -19.40 -22.98 -0.97
CA ALA A 402 -20.53 -23.53 -0.22
C ALA A 402 -21.87 -23.04 -0.76
N ALA A 403 -21.96 -21.79 -1.21
CA ALA A 403 -23.17 -21.17 -1.75
C ALA A 403 -23.56 -21.72 -3.13
N ASN A 404 -22.58 -22.03 -4.00
CA ASN A 404 -22.84 -22.51 -5.37
C ASN A 404 -23.19 -24.01 -5.46
N GLY A 405 -23.07 -24.77 -4.37
CA GLY A 405 -23.37 -26.21 -4.34
C GLY A 405 -22.34 -27.11 -5.06
N SER A 406 -22.61 -28.42 -5.09
CA SER A 406 -21.72 -29.47 -5.64
C SER A 406 -22.04 -29.87 -7.10
N SER A 407 -22.63 -28.98 -7.88
CA SER A 407 -23.00 -29.25 -9.28
C SER A 407 -21.74 -29.32 -10.14
N GLN A 408 -21.59 -30.32 -11.01
CA GLN A 408 -20.44 -30.45 -11.93
C GLN A 408 -20.34 -29.29 -12.95
N ASP A 409 -21.40 -28.50 -13.15
CA ASP A 409 -21.39 -27.25 -13.92
C ASP A 409 -20.85 -26.03 -13.13
N ALA A 410 -20.55 -26.19 -11.83
CA ALA A 410 -20.03 -25.15 -10.93
C ALA A 410 -18.52 -24.89 -11.10
N LEU A 411 -18.02 -24.92 -12.34
CA LEU A 411 -16.73 -24.33 -12.72
C LEU A 411 -16.79 -22.79 -12.77
N GLU A 412 -17.93 -22.19 -12.40
CA GLU A 412 -18.02 -20.76 -12.14
C GLU A 412 -17.11 -20.38 -10.98
N MET A 413 -15.98 -19.79 -11.36
CA MET A 413 -15.02 -19.16 -10.49
C MET A 413 -15.72 -18.25 -9.48
N CYS A 414 -15.29 -18.32 -8.21
CA CYS A 414 -15.65 -17.38 -7.14
C CYS A 414 -15.83 -15.96 -7.71
N PRO A 415 -17.03 -15.35 -7.59
CA PRO A 415 -17.36 -14.09 -8.28
C PRO A 415 -16.44 -12.94 -7.84
N LEU A 416 -15.86 -13.04 -6.64
CA LEU A 416 -14.86 -12.11 -6.12
C LEU A 416 -13.58 -12.10 -6.96
N LYS A 417 -13.16 -13.24 -7.50
CA LYS A 417 -11.97 -13.30 -8.35
C LYS A 417 -12.16 -12.46 -9.62
N ASN A 418 -13.33 -12.58 -10.24
CA ASN A 418 -13.70 -11.77 -11.41
C ASN A 418 -13.86 -10.29 -11.07
N LEU A 419 -14.33 -9.98 -9.86
CA LEU A 419 -14.47 -8.62 -9.35
C LEU A 419 -13.10 -7.95 -9.14
N PHE A 420 -12.21 -8.58 -8.37
CA PHE A 420 -10.89 -8.01 -8.06
C PHE A 420 -9.92 -8.04 -9.25
N SER A 421 -10.15 -8.89 -10.26
CA SER A 421 -9.42 -8.84 -11.54
C SER A 421 -9.96 -7.80 -12.52
N SER A 422 -11.08 -7.14 -12.21
CA SER A 422 -11.65 -6.07 -13.05
C SER A 422 -10.88 -4.75 -12.86
N PRO A 423 -11.19 -3.69 -13.64
CA PRO A 423 -10.60 -2.36 -13.45
C PRO A 423 -10.78 -1.79 -12.02
N LEU A 424 -11.75 -2.30 -11.24
CA LEU A 424 -11.94 -1.92 -9.85
C LEU A 424 -10.77 -2.35 -8.94
N GLY A 425 -10.00 -3.36 -9.32
CA GLY A 425 -8.89 -3.89 -8.52
C GLY A 425 -9.31 -4.16 -7.07
N TYR A 426 -8.42 -3.83 -6.12
CA TYR A 426 -8.69 -3.87 -4.67
C TYR A 426 -9.11 -2.50 -4.10
N SER A 427 -9.91 -1.74 -4.85
CA SER A 427 -10.43 -0.44 -4.38
C SER A 427 -11.55 -0.60 -3.35
N GLU A 428 -11.86 0.46 -2.61
CA GLU A 428 -13.02 0.48 -1.71
C GLU A 428 -14.33 0.15 -2.44
N ALA A 429 -14.49 0.64 -3.68
CA ALA A 429 -15.64 0.32 -4.52
C ALA A 429 -15.73 -1.20 -4.80
N ALA A 430 -14.59 -1.87 -5.04
CA ALA A 430 -14.57 -3.32 -5.20
C ALA A 430 -15.04 -4.05 -3.93
N PHE A 431 -14.57 -3.64 -2.75
CA PHE A 431 -15.00 -4.26 -1.49
C PHE A 431 -16.48 -3.98 -1.17
N ARG A 432 -17.01 -2.80 -1.54
CA ARG A 432 -18.45 -2.52 -1.46
C ARG A 432 -19.26 -3.40 -2.41
N GLN A 433 -18.78 -3.57 -3.63
CA GLN A 433 -19.39 -4.49 -4.59
C GLN A 433 -19.39 -5.93 -4.07
N ALA A 434 -18.35 -6.36 -3.36
CA ALA A 434 -18.31 -7.68 -2.72
C ALA A 434 -19.41 -7.83 -1.66
N THR A 435 -19.62 -6.81 -0.81
CA THR A 435 -20.75 -6.78 0.14
C THR A 435 -22.10 -6.92 -0.56
N LEU A 436 -22.31 -6.23 -1.68
CA LEU A 436 -23.54 -6.35 -2.46
C LEU A 436 -23.74 -7.75 -3.04
N LEU A 437 -22.67 -8.42 -3.47
CA LEU A 437 -22.75 -9.81 -3.94
C LEU A 437 -23.19 -10.76 -2.82
N TYR A 438 -22.69 -10.57 -1.59
CA TYR A 438 -23.15 -11.38 -0.45
C TYR A 438 -24.62 -11.10 -0.10
N GLU A 439 -25.07 -9.85 -0.18
CA GLU A 439 -26.48 -9.48 0.02
C GLU A 439 -27.40 -10.08 -1.06
N GLU A 440 -26.90 -10.21 -2.30
CA GLU A 440 -27.64 -10.81 -3.41
C GLU A 440 -27.72 -12.34 -3.30
N ALA A 441 -26.65 -12.99 -2.87
CA ALA A 441 -26.55 -14.44 -2.85
C ALA A 441 -27.44 -15.09 -1.78
N THR A 442 -27.58 -14.47 -0.60
CA THR A 442 -28.25 -15.11 0.55
C THR A 442 -29.04 -14.12 1.39
N ASN A 443 -30.17 -14.60 1.94
CA ASN A 443 -30.85 -13.94 3.04
C ASN A 443 -30.02 -14.04 4.34
N GLU A 444 -30.49 -13.40 5.41
CA GLU A 444 -29.77 -13.33 6.69
C GLU A 444 -29.61 -14.70 7.37
N THR A 445 -30.65 -15.54 7.35
CA THR A 445 -30.62 -16.88 7.95
C THR A 445 -29.67 -17.81 7.22
N ASP A 446 -29.73 -17.83 5.89
CA ASP A 446 -28.85 -18.66 5.06
C ASP A 446 -27.38 -18.18 5.14
N PHE A 447 -27.17 -16.86 5.21
CA PHE A 447 -25.84 -16.28 5.41
C PHE A 447 -25.22 -16.74 6.72
N GLU A 448 -25.98 -16.69 7.82
CA GLU A 448 -25.52 -17.10 9.15
C GLU A 448 -25.22 -18.61 9.17
N ALA A 449 -26.12 -19.44 8.63
CA ALA A 449 -25.91 -20.89 8.55
C ALA A 449 -24.66 -21.26 7.73
N LEU A 450 -24.41 -20.56 6.61
CA LEU A 450 -23.18 -20.73 5.84
C LEU A 450 -21.95 -20.28 6.64
N CYS A 451 -22.02 -19.15 7.35
CA CYS A 451 -20.92 -18.69 8.20
C CYS A 451 -20.57 -19.73 9.28
N GLU A 452 -21.57 -20.32 9.95
CA GLU A 452 -21.36 -21.37 10.94
C GLU A 452 -20.72 -22.63 10.34
N LYS A 453 -21.21 -23.06 9.17
CA LYS A 453 -20.67 -24.20 8.43
C LYS A 453 -19.21 -23.98 8.05
N ILE A 454 -18.88 -22.84 7.44
CA ILE A 454 -17.51 -22.49 7.04
C ILE A 454 -16.60 -22.40 8.27
N ALA A 455 -17.04 -21.70 9.30
CA ALA A 455 -16.28 -21.56 10.54
C ALA A 455 -16.05 -22.91 11.24
N SER A 456 -16.90 -23.92 11.04
CA SER A 456 -16.66 -25.28 11.57
C SER A 456 -15.54 -26.04 10.86
N SER A 457 -15.24 -25.68 9.62
CA SER A 457 -14.16 -26.29 8.82
C SER A 457 -12.81 -25.57 8.94
N ILE A 458 -12.79 -24.34 9.47
CA ILE A 458 -11.56 -23.56 9.64
C ILE A 458 -10.88 -23.94 10.96
N THR A 459 -9.59 -24.27 10.91
CA THR A 459 -8.78 -24.55 12.09
C THR A 459 -7.74 -23.46 12.28
N LEU A 460 -7.81 -22.71 13.39
CA LEU A 460 -6.80 -21.72 13.75
C LEU A 460 -5.43 -22.38 13.95
N HIS A 461 -4.37 -21.68 13.54
CA HIS A 461 -3.02 -22.10 13.84
C HIS A 461 -2.81 -22.18 15.38
N PRO A 462 -2.36 -23.33 15.91
CA PRO A 462 -2.12 -23.51 17.36
C PRO A 462 -1.16 -22.47 17.96
N GLU A 463 -0.22 -21.98 17.15
CA GLU A 463 0.73 -20.95 17.50
C GLU A 463 0.04 -19.61 17.80
N PHE A 464 -0.97 -19.23 17.00
CA PHE A 464 -1.78 -18.05 17.26
C PHE A 464 -2.66 -18.23 18.50
N ILE A 465 -3.23 -19.42 18.73
CA ILE A 465 -3.99 -19.71 19.96
C ILE A 465 -3.10 -19.48 21.19
N THR A 466 -1.87 -19.98 21.16
CA THR A 466 -0.90 -19.84 22.25
C THR A 466 -0.51 -18.38 22.47
N LEU A 467 -0.17 -17.66 21.38
CA LEU A 467 0.16 -16.24 21.42
C LEU A 467 -1.00 -15.39 21.97
N PHE A 468 -2.22 -15.67 21.54
CA PHE A 468 -3.41 -14.93 21.96
C PHE A 468 -3.75 -15.18 23.42
N ARG A 469 -3.66 -16.42 23.91
CA ARG A 469 -3.83 -16.71 25.34
C ARG A 469 -2.81 -15.97 26.20
N LEU A 470 -1.55 -15.91 25.75
CA LEU A 470 -0.51 -15.13 26.41
C LEU A 470 -0.81 -13.62 26.37
N ALA A 471 -1.22 -13.09 25.22
CA ALA A 471 -1.54 -11.67 25.10
C ALA A 471 -2.74 -11.30 25.99
N CYS A 472 -3.80 -12.11 25.97
CA CYS A 472 -5.01 -11.88 26.75
C CYS A 472 -4.83 -12.09 28.25
N SER A 473 -3.77 -12.79 28.70
CA SER A 473 -3.42 -12.86 30.13
C SER A 473 -2.81 -11.57 30.69
N HIS A 474 -2.60 -10.55 29.84
CA HIS A 474 -1.98 -9.28 30.20
C HIS A 474 -2.91 -8.11 29.88
N GLY A 475 -3.36 -7.39 30.92
CA GLY A 475 -4.32 -6.29 30.81
C GLY A 475 -3.85 -5.09 29.97
N HIS A 476 -2.54 -4.93 29.76
CA HIS A 476 -1.96 -3.87 28.93
C HIS A 476 -1.78 -4.25 27.46
N ILE A 477 -2.13 -5.47 27.07
CA ILE A 477 -2.03 -5.94 25.69
C ILE A 477 -3.44 -6.09 25.11
N ARG A 478 -3.63 -5.63 23.88
CA ARG A 478 -4.87 -5.83 23.14
C ARG A 478 -4.59 -6.55 21.83
N VAL A 479 -5.54 -7.38 21.42
CA VAL A 479 -5.52 -8.04 20.11
C VAL A 479 -6.77 -7.61 19.35
N VAL A 480 -6.58 -7.14 18.13
CA VAL A 480 -7.68 -6.79 17.22
C VAL A 480 -7.44 -7.45 15.87
N VAL A 481 -8.47 -8.10 15.34
CA VAL A 481 -8.42 -8.72 14.02
C VAL A 481 -9.04 -7.77 13.00
N LEU A 482 -8.30 -7.44 11.95
CA LEU A 482 -8.79 -6.62 10.84
C LEU A 482 -8.90 -7.48 9.58
N THR A 483 -10.11 -7.70 9.08
CA THR A 483 -10.32 -8.58 7.91
C THR A 483 -10.98 -7.85 6.75
N CYS A 484 -10.44 -8.07 5.54
CA CYS A 484 -11.07 -7.71 4.27
C CYS A 484 -12.11 -8.76 3.82
N GLY A 485 -12.10 -9.94 4.43
CA GLY A 485 -13.05 -11.02 4.19
C GLY A 485 -14.31 -10.90 5.05
N ILE A 486 -14.95 -12.04 5.30
CA ILE A 486 -16.23 -12.10 6.00
C ILE A 486 -16.00 -12.05 7.51
N ARG A 487 -16.28 -10.90 8.14
CA ARG A 487 -16.13 -10.66 9.59
C ARG A 487 -16.80 -11.74 10.44
N ARG A 488 -18.04 -12.12 10.07
CA ARG A 488 -18.86 -13.05 10.86
C ARG A 488 -18.23 -14.44 10.99
N VAL A 489 -17.62 -14.96 9.91
CA VAL A 489 -16.91 -16.25 9.93
C VAL A 489 -15.79 -16.22 10.97
N TRP A 490 -14.93 -15.20 10.91
CA TRP A 490 -13.79 -15.08 11.82
C TRP A 490 -14.19 -14.82 13.27
N GLN A 491 -15.31 -14.15 13.50
CA GLN A 491 -15.89 -14.03 14.84
C GLN A 491 -16.25 -15.41 15.41
N ILE A 492 -16.99 -16.23 14.65
CA ILE A 492 -17.38 -17.58 15.07
C ILE A 492 -16.14 -18.48 15.29
N VAL A 493 -15.12 -18.37 14.44
CA VAL A 493 -13.86 -19.11 14.59
C VAL A 493 -13.16 -18.78 15.90
N LEU A 494 -13.06 -17.50 16.27
CA LEU A 494 -12.46 -17.07 17.54
C LEU A 494 -13.33 -17.43 18.75
N ASP A 495 -14.66 -17.36 18.62
CA ASP A 495 -15.59 -17.79 19.68
C ASP A 495 -15.42 -19.29 19.98
N LYS A 496 -15.35 -20.14 18.95
CA LYS A 496 -15.10 -21.59 19.10
C LYS A 496 -13.75 -21.91 19.74
N ALA A 497 -12.75 -21.04 19.56
CA ALA A 497 -11.44 -21.15 20.20
C ALA A 497 -11.42 -20.62 21.65
N GLY A 498 -12.53 -20.07 22.15
CA GLY A 498 -12.64 -19.46 23.47
C GLY A 498 -12.05 -18.05 23.57
N LEU A 499 -11.79 -17.39 22.43
CA LEU A 499 -11.06 -16.12 22.36
C LEU A 499 -11.94 -14.91 21.99
N GLY A 500 -13.16 -15.10 21.48
CA GLY A 500 -13.97 -13.98 20.96
C GLY A 500 -14.53 -13.02 22.02
N HIS A 501 -14.48 -13.39 23.31
CA HIS A 501 -14.74 -12.46 24.39
C HIS A 501 -13.63 -11.40 24.51
N SER A 502 -12.36 -11.79 24.38
CA SER A 502 -11.18 -10.92 24.50
C SER A 502 -10.76 -10.27 23.17
N ILE A 503 -11.00 -10.95 22.04
CA ILE A 503 -10.52 -10.51 20.72
C ILE A 503 -11.72 -10.13 19.86
N LYS A 504 -11.73 -8.89 19.37
CA LYS A 504 -12.77 -8.40 18.47
C LYS A 504 -12.29 -8.41 17.02
N VAL A 505 -13.21 -8.74 16.13
CA VAL A 505 -13.00 -8.74 14.67
C VAL A 505 -13.68 -7.51 14.08
N VAL A 506 -12.90 -6.68 13.39
CA VAL A 506 -13.39 -5.53 12.62
C VAL A 506 -13.22 -5.85 11.14
N GLY A 507 -14.32 -5.83 10.40
CA GLY A 507 -14.37 -6.19 8.99
C GLY A 507 -15.78 -6.01 8.45
N GLY A 508 -15.97 -6.33 7.18
CA GLY A 508 -17.28 -6.28 6.51
C GLY A 508 -17.88 -7.67 6.25
N GLY A 509 -18.80 -7.72 5.29
CA GLY A 509 -19.46 -8.95 4.84
C GLY A 509 -20.90 -8.68 4.44
N ARG A 510 -21.64 -7.95 5.28
CA ARG A 510 -23.01 -7.49 5.03
C ARG A 510 -23.11 -5.97 5.17
N ILE A 511 -24.18 -5.40 4.64
CA ILE A 511 -24.47 -3.96 4.80
C ILE A 511 -24.62 -3.59 6.29
N THR A 512 -25.13 -4.52 7.09
CA THR A 512 -25.31 -4.37 8.55
C THR A 512 -24.00 -4.28 9.32
N ASP A 513 -22.86 -4.65 8.72
CA ASP A 513 -21.54 -4.43 9.32
C ASP A 513 -21.10 -2.95 9.25
N GLU A 514 -21.75 -2.15 8.40
CA GLU A 514 -21.58 -0.70 8.18
C GLU A 514 -20.22 -0.28 7.60
N VAL A 515 -19.23 -1.17 7.63
CA VAL A 515 -17.86 -0.91 7.22
C VAL A 515 -17.39 -1.85 6.12
N VAL A 516 -16.47 -1.35 5.29
CA VAL A 516 -15.65 -2.15 4.40
C VAL A 516 -14.19 -1.96 4.78
N MET A 517 -13.44 -3.06 4.79
CA MET A 517 -12.02 -3.05 5.11
C MET A 517 -11.21 -3.15 3.82
N THR A 518 -10.21 -2.28 3.68
CA THR A 518 -9.31 -2.23 2.52
C THR A 518 -7.85 -2.22 3.00
N PRO A 519 -6.86 -2.48 2.13
CA PRO A 519 -5.43 -2.34 2.46
C PRO A 519 -5.10 -0.96 3.05
N GLU A 520 -5.61 0.12 2.44
CA GLU A 520 -5.41 1.49 2.93
C GLU A 520 -6.08 1.69 4.29
N THR A 521 -7.30 1.17 4.49
CA THR A 521 -8.00 1.29 5.77
C THR A 521 -7.24 0.59 6.89
N LYS A 522 -6.73 -0.63 6.67
CA LYS A 522 -5.88 -1.35 7.62
C LYS A 522 -4.63 -0.53 7.98
N ALA A 523 -3.94 0.03 6.97
CA ALA A 523 -2.78 0.88 7.18
C ALA A 523 -3.09 2.13 8.01
N ARG A 524 -4.19 2.84 7.69
CA ARG A 524 -4.63 4.02 8.44
C ARG A 524 -4.95 3.70 9.90
N VAL A 525 -5.57 2.56 10.17
CA VAL A 525 -5.81 2.08 11.54
C VAL A 525 -4.48 1.89 12.25
N VAL A 526 -3.54 1.13 11.66
CA VAL A 526 -2.23 0.87 12.28
C VAL A 526 -1.43 2.16 12.50
N SER A 527 -1.37 3.06 11.51
CA SER A 527 -0.69 4.36 11.66
C SER A 527 -1.30 5.18 12.79
N SER A 528 -2.63 5.27 12.85
CA SER A 528 -3.31 6.03 13.91
C SER A 528 -3.09 5.42 15.30
N LEU A 529 -3.03 4.09 15.42
CA LEU A 529 -2.67 3.42 16.68
C LEU A 529 -1.22 3.71 17.06
N ARG A 530 -0.28 3.68 16.10
CA ARG A 530 1.14 3.98 16.34
C ARG A 530 1.37 5.44 16.76
N GLU A 531 0.60 6.37 16.20
CA GLU A 531 0.69 7.81 16.53
C GLU A 531 0.11 8.14 17.91
N GLN A 532 -0.70 7.26 18.50
CA GLN A 532 -1.19 7.44 19.86
C GLN A 532 -0.04 7.26 20.86
N SER A 533 0.13 8.26 21.73
CA SER A 533 1.17 8.27 22.75
C SER A 533 1.13 7.01 23.61
N GLY A 534 2.26 6.29 23.64
CA GLY A 534 2.48 5.12 24.50
C GLY A 534 1.99 3.79 23.93
N LEU A 535 1.45 3.74 22.71
CA LEU A 535 1.08 2.48 22.05
C LEU A 535 2.21 1.94 21.19
N TYR A 536 2.45 0.64 21.30
CA TYR A 536 3.36 -0.11 20.44
C TYR A 536 2.58 -1.13 19.62
N VAL A 537 2.66 -1.04 18.31
CA VAL A 537 1.82 -1.82 17.39
C VAL A 537 2.63 -2.89 16.68
N TRP A 538 2.17 -4.14 16.83
CA TRP A 538 2.59 -5.27 16.02
C TRP A 538 1.55 -5.56 14.96
N ALA A 539 1.97 -5.74 13.71
CA ALA A 539 1.09 -6.16 12.63
C ALA A 539 1.46 -7.56 12.11
N PHE A 540 0.44 -8.36 11.80
CA PHE A 540 0.56 -9.72 11.27
C PHE A 540 -0.27 -9.87 10.01
N GLY A 541 0.31 -10.41 8.93
CA GLY A 541 -0.41 -10.62 7.68
C GLY A 541 0.35 -11.52 6.70
N ASP A 542 -0.37 -12.10 5.74
CA ASP A 542 0.21 -13.02 4.74
C ASP A 542 0.37 -12.37 3.34
N SER A 543 -0.46 -11.38 3.00
CA SER A 543 -0.69 -11.01 1.61
C SER A 543 -0.18 -9.62 1.24
N THR A 544 -0.17 -9.32 -0.07
CA THR A 544 0.13 -7.97 -0.56
C THR A 544 -0.88 -6.92 -0.09
N LEU A 545 -2.08 -7.34 0.32
CA LEU A 545 -3.10 -6.45 0.86
C LEU A 545 -2.77 -6.00 2.29
N ASP A 546 -1.89 -6.75 2.97
CA ASP A 546 -1.48 -6.46 4.34
C ASP A 546 -0.17 -5.68 4.40
N LEU A 547 0.60 -5.66 3.31
CA LEU A 547 1.88 -4.96 3.24
C LEU A 547 1.79 -3.48 3.71
N PRO A 548 0.78 -2.69 3.33
CA PRO A 548 0.63 -1.32 3.84
C PRO A 548 0.45 -1.24 5.36
N MET A 549 -0.29 -2.17 5.97
CA MET A 549 -0.48 -2.18 7.43
C MET A 549 0.75 -2.72 8.18
N LEU A 550 1.48 -3.65 7.56
CA LEU A 550 2.73 -4.17 8.08
C LEU A 550 3.79 -3.07 8.13
N GLU A 551 3.92 -2.26 7.07
CA GLU A 551 4.85 -1.12 7.02
C GLU A 551 4.48 0.01 7.97
N ALA A 552 3.19 0.18 8.25
CA ALA A 552 2.70 1.19 9.18
C ALA A 552 2.99 0.85 10.66
N ALA A 553 3.28 -0.41 11.00
CA ALA A 553 3.45 -0.86 12.37
C ALA A 553 4.84 -0.51 12.96
N ASN A 554 5.02 -0.67 14.27
CA ASN A 554 6.35 -0.64 14.88
C ASN A 554 7.12 -1.92 14.58
N ARG A 555 6.41 -3.05 14.56
CA ARG A 555 6.95 -4.37 14.21
C ARG A 555 5.99 -5.09 13.27
N ALA A 556 6.56 -5.78 12.29
CA ALA A 556 5.82 -6.47 11.26
C ALA A 556 6.24 -7.94 11.19
N ILE A 557 5.24 -8.82 11.25
CA ILE A 557 5.40 -10.27 11.09
C ILE A 557 4.65 -10.73 9.85
N VAL A 558 5.39 -11.27 8.90
CA VAL A 558 4.85 -11.91 7.70
C VAL A 558 4.53 -13.36 8.01
N VAL A 559 3.26 -13.76 7.83
CA VAL A 559 2.86 -15.16 7.96
C VAL A 559 3.14 -15.90 6.64
N SER A 560 3.93 -16.96 6.74
CA SER A 560 4.32 -17.80 5.60
C SER A 560 3.62 -19.14 5.68
N GLY A 561 2.52 -19.25 4.92
CA GLY A 561 1.73 -20.47 4.77
C GLY A 561 2.24 -21.46 3.72
N ASP A 562 1.43 -22.47 3.43
CA ASP A 562 1.67 -23.49 2.39
C ASP A 562 1.83 -22.83 1.01
N THR A 563 2.86 -23.23 0.26
CA THR A 563 3.16 -22.73 -1.11
C THR A 563 2.00 -22.92 -2.08
N ARG A 564 1.11 -23.89 -1.86
CA ARG A 564 -0.04 -24.18 -2.72
C ARG A 564 -1.18 -23.18 -2.56
N THR A 565 -1.34 -22.57 -1.39
CA THR A 565 -2.48 -21.71 -1.06
C THR A 565 -2.10 -20.24 -0.82
N ARG A 566 -0.83 -19.99 -0.46
CA ARG A 566 -0.29 -18.65 -0.19
C ARG A 566 -0.18 -17.79 -1.46
N SER A 567 -0.27 -16.47 -1.30
CA SER A 567 -0.13 -15.53 -2.41
C SER A 567 1.27 -15.53 -3.03
N CYS A 568 1.38 -15.78 -4.34
CA CYS A 568 2.64 -15.70 -5.08
C CYS A 568 3.11 -14.25 -5.34
N SER A 569 2.19 -13.29 -5.42
CA SER A 569 2.52 -11.88 -5.68
C SER A 569 3.22 -11.22 -4.48
N MET A 570 3.08 -11.81 -3.29
CA MET A 570 3.68 -11.29 -2.06
C MET A 570 5.21 -11.33 -2.08
N GLU A 571 5.83 -12.33 -2.70
CA GLU A 571 7.30 -12.43 -2.71
C GLU A 571 7.95 -11.28 -3.48
N SER A 572 7.40 -10.90 -4.64
CA SER A 572 7.90 -9.74 -5.39
C SER A 572 7.64 -8.43 -4.64
N ALA A 573 6.47 -8.30 -3.99
CA ALA A 573 6.13 -7.10 -3.24
C ALA A 573 6.99 -6.93 -1.98
N LEU A 574 7.30 -8.02 -1.28
CA LEU A 574 8.20 -8.01 -0.13
C LEU A 574 9.63 -7.67 -0.55
N ARG A 575 10.15 -8.24 -1.64
CA ARG A 575 11.49 -7.88 -2.15
C ARG A 575 11.55 -6.39 -2.47
N GLU A 576 10.56 -5.88 -3.20
CA GLU A 576 10.47 -4.45 -3.49
C GLU A 576 10.44 -3.62 -2.20
N ALA A 577 9.57 -3.95 -1.24
CA ALA A 577 9.46 -3.22 0.03
C ALA A 577 10.77 -3.21 0.82
N ILE A 578 11.44 -4.35 0.89
CA ILE A 578 12.71 -4.52 1.62
C ILE A 578 13.82 -3.73 0.91
N ASP A 579 13.96 -3.89 -0.40
CA ASP A 579 15.07 -3.34 -1.18
C ASP A 579 14.93 -1.82 -1.42
N THR A 580 13.71 -1.33 -1.70
CA THR A 580 13.48 0.07 -2.09
C THR A 580 12.97 0.93 -0.94
N ARG A 581 12.10 0.38 -0.08
CA ARG A 581 11.42 1.10 1.00
C ARG A 581 12.02 0.84 2.38
N ARG A 582 13.09 0.02 2.45
CA ARG A 582 13.83 -0.32 3.70
C ARG A 582 12.92 -0.91 4.77
N PHE A 583 11.94 -1.70 4.34
CA PHE A 583 11.05 -2.44 5.22
C PHE A 583 11.79 -3.64 5.84
N CYS A 584 11.77 -3.79 7.16
CA CYS A 584 12.53 -4.82 7.89
C CYS A 584 11.61 -5.79 8.70
N PRO A 585 10.71 -6.54 8.05
CA PRO A 585 9.85 -7.51 8.71
C PRO A 585 10.61 -8.78 9.13
N LYS A 586 9.98 -9.58 10.01
CA LYS A 586 10.34 -10.99 10.22
C LYS A 586 9.25 -11.89 9.63
N GLN A 587 9.55 -13.17 9.40
CA GLN A 587 8.55 -14.16 8.99
C GLN A 587 8.40 -15.29 10.00
N VAL A 588 7.15 -15.74 10.17
CA VAL A 588 6.81 -16.96 10.90
C VAL A 588 6.29 -18.01 9.91
N LEU A 589 6.70 -19.27 10.09
CA LEU A 589 6.26 -20.38 9.26
C LEU A 589 5.07 -21.06 9.92
N LEU A 590 3.88 -20.97 9.30
CA LEU A 590 2.64 -21.53 9.85
C LEU A 590 1.92 -22.35 8.78
N PRO A 591 1.88 -23.70 8.90
CA PRO A 591 2.48 -24.51 9.97
C PRO A 591 4.02 -24.53 9.92
N PRO A 592 4.73 -25.03 10.96
CA PRO A 592 6.19 -24.94 11.07
C PRO A 592 7.00 -25.59 9.93
N HIS A 593 6.36 -26.50 9.19
CA HIS A 593 6.95 -27.17 8.01
C HIS A 593 6.73 -26.41 6.70
N ALA A 594 6.04 -25.26 6.74
CA ALA A 594 5.89 -24.39 5.58
C ALA A 594 7.27 -23.89 5.12
N THR A 595 7.43 -23.72 3.81
CA THR A 595 8.66 -23.16 3.25
C THR A 595 8.70 -21.65 3.50
N PRO A 596 9.87 -21.03 3.77
CA PRO A 596 10.00 -19.57 3.83
C PRO A 596 9.49 -18.88 2.54
N ARG A 597 8.99 -17.64 2.67
CA ARG A 597 8.60 -16.81 1.50
C ARG A 597 9.81 -16.22 0.80
N LEU A 598 10.75 -15.70 1.59
CA LEU A 598 12.08 -15.26 1.15
C LEU A 598 13.12 -15.99 2.02
N ASP A 599 14.38 -15.96 1.61
CA ASP A 599 15.44 -16.57 2.39
C ASP A 599 15.60 -15.87 3.76
N ALA A 600 16.18 -16.58 4.72
CA ALA A 600 16.31 -16.11 6.09
C ALA A 600 17.28 -14.92 6.26
N THR A 601 18.03 -14.55 5.22
CA THR A 601 18.88 -13.34 5.26
C THR A 601 18.10 -12.10 4.88
N THR A 602 17.26 -12.19 3.84
CA THR A 602 16.39 -11.09 3.41
C THR A 602 15.16 -10.93 4.31
N LEU A 603 14.61 -12.05 4.82
CA LEU A 603 13.42 -12.06 5.68
C LEU A 603 13.68 -13.00 6.87
N PRO A 604 14.19 -12.49 8.00
CA PRO A 604 14.59 -13.32 9.13
C PRO A 604 13.44 -14.18 9.69
N LEU A 605 13.77 -15.41 10.08
CA LEU A 605 12.83 -16.33 10.72
C LEU A 605 12.55 -15.93 12.17
N LEU A 606 11.32 -16.20 12.59
CA LEU A 606 10.83 -16.01 13.95
C LEU A 606 9.93 -17.19 14.32
N ALA A 607 10.09 -17.74 15.52
CA ALA A 607 9.09 -18.60 16.13
C ALA A 607 8.35 -17.85 17.24
N PHE A 608 7.03 -18.07 17.37
CA PHE A 608 6.26 -17.46 18.46
C PHE A 608 6.67 -17.96 19.85
N SER A 609 7.37 -19.10 19.91
CA SER A 609 7.98 -19.64 21.13
C SER A 609 9.33 -19.00 21.48
N ASP A 610 9.91 -18.14 20.63
CA ASP A 610 11.20 -17.52 20.90
C ASP A 610 11.11 -16.62 22.14
N ALA A 611 11.98 -16.86 23.13
CA ALA A 611 11.93 -16.18 24.43
C ALA A 611 12.05 -14.65 24.29
N ASP A 612 12.94 -14.19 23.41
CA ASP A 612 13.15 -12.76 23.15
C ASP A 612 11.89 -12.10 22.57
N PHE A 613 11.18 -12.80 21.69
CA PHE A 613 9.94 -12.31 21.09
C PHE A 613 8.80 -12.25 22.10
N VAL A 614 8.65 -13.32 22.88
CA VAL A 614 7.67 -13.38 23.97
C VAL A 614 7.90 -12.24 24.96
N GLN A 615 9.16 -12.04 25.37
CA GLN A 615 9.55 -10.95 26.26
C GLN A 615 9.26 -9.58 25.65
N GLU A 616 9.55 -9.37 24.36
CA GLU A 616 9.28 -8.11 23.66
C GLU A 616 7.77 -7.81 23.59
N ILE A 617 6.92 -8.82 23.35
CA ILE A 617 5.47 -8.65 23.33
C ILE A 617 4.94 -8.29 24.72
N VAL A 618 5.28 -9.06 25.75
CA VAL A 618 4.69 -8.88 27.09
C VAL A 618 5.25 -7.69 27.86
N ARG A 619 6.35 -7.09 27.37
CA ARG A 619 7.03 -5.95 27.98
C ARG A 619 6.07 -4.82 28.35
N ARG A 620 6.22 -4.29 29.56
CA ARG A 620 5.58 -3.03 29.97
C ARG A 620 6.36 -1.85 29.38
N ARG A 621 5.62 -0.90 28.81
CA ARG A 621 6.11 0.30 28.12
C ARG A 621 5.69 1.57 28.85
N GLY A 622 4.66 1.49 29.71
CA GLY A 622 4.15 2.63 30.48
C GLY A 622 4.99 3.03 31.71
N THR A 623 5.87 2.16 32.21
CA THR A 623 6.58 2.34 33.50
C THR A 623 8.05 2.77 33.36
N GLU A 624 8.59 2.87 32.15
CA GLU A 624 10.01 3.18 31.92
C GLU A 624 10.35 4.68 32.04
N ALA A 625 9.37 5.55 32.24
CA ALA A 625 9.63 6.93 32.61
C ALA A 625 10.17 7.10 34.05
N ASN A 626 10.03 6.09 34.94
CA ASN A 626 10.34 6.22 36.37
C ASN A 626 11.21 5.09 36.99
N ALA A 627 11.66 4.09 36.22
CA ALA A 627 12.38 2.94 36.78
C ALA A 627 13.62 2.54 35.96
N ALA A 628 14.45 3.50 35.58
CA ALA A 628 15.71 3.22 34.88
C ALA A 628 16.86 2.90 35.84
N VAL A 629 16.81 1.79 36.61
CA VAL A 629 18.02 1.07 37.09
C VAL A 629 17.64 -0.38 37.43
N SER A 630 17.79 -1.31 36.48
CA SER A 630 18.41 -2.63 36.69
C SER A 630 18.03 -3.67 35.62
N ARG A 631 19.11 -4.21 35.02
CA ARG A 631 19.27 -5.61 34.58
C ARG A 631 18.44 -6.10 33.40
N SER A 632 18.92 -5.78 32.20
CA SER A 632 19.45 -6.75 31.22
C SER A 632 19.78 -5.97 29.95
N ALA A 633 20.97 -6.18 29.38
CA ALA A 633 21.45 -5.47 28.19
C ALA A 633 20.38 -5.45 27.08
N PRO A 634 19.86 -4.28 26.67
CA PRO A 634 18.95 -4.21 25.55
C PRO A 634 19.75 -4.40 24.26
N THR A 635 19.45 -5.46 23.53
CA THR A 635 19.81 -5.63 22.11
C THR A 635 18.95 -4.75 21.19
N CYS A 636 18.28 -3.73 21.74
CA CYS A 636 17.50 -2.75 20.98
C CYS A 636 18.43 -1.83 20.20
N SER A 637 18.30 -1.87 18.89
CA SER A 637 19.04 -1.00 17.98
C SER A 637 18.34 0.35 17.84
N GLY A 638 19.10 1.46 17.86
CA GLY A 638 18.56 2.83 17.88
C GLY A 638 18.53 3.49 19.28
N THR A 639 19.22 2.92 20.27
CA THR A 639 19.15 3.41 21.66
C THR A 639 20.04 4.64 21.89
N VAL A 640 19.56 5.56 22.74
CA VAL A 640 20.33 6.70 23.23
C VAL A 640 20.61 6.44 24.70
N VAL A 641 21.88 6.22 25.04
CA VAL A 641 22.35 5.99 26.41
C VAL A 641 23.15 7.21 26.85
N HIS A 642 22.86 7.75 28.03
CA HIS A 642 23.54 8.95 28.50
C HIS A 642 23.86 8.96 29.99
N ALA A 643 24.87 9.73 30.36
CA ALA A 643 25.33 9.88 31.74
C ALA A 643 24.76 11.10 32.48
N THR A 644 23.81 11.85 31.86
CA THR A 644 23.32 13.17 32.29
C THR A 644 23.11 13.31 33.81
N ASP A 645 22.48 12.32 34.45
CA ASP A 645 22.09 12.40 35.86
C ASP A 645 23.11 11.84 36.85
N THR A 646 24.27 11.38 36.35
CA THR A 646 25.31 10.76 37.20
C THR A 646 26.21 11.81 37.85
N GLY A 647 26.71 11.52 39.05
CA GLY A 647 27.72 12.36 39.71
C GLY A 647 29.01 12.48 38.90
N ALA A 648 29.45 11.40 38.25
CA ALA A 648 30.62 11.39 37.38
C ALA A 648 30.46 12.35 36.19
N ALA A 649 29.30 12.35 35.52
CA ALA A 649 29.05 13.30 34.44
C ALA A 649 29.09 14.74 34.93
N ARG A 650 28.51 15.05 36.11
CA ARG A 650 28.57 16.41 36.68
C ARG A 650 30.00 16.88 36.90
N LEU A 651 30.88 16.01 37.43
CA LEU A 651 32.29 16.33 37.64
C LEU A 651 33.05 16.50 36.32
N LEU A 652 32.86 15.58 35.37
CA LEU A 652 33.55 15.61 34.08
C LEU A 652 33.09 16.78 33.18
N MET A 653 31.84 17.22 33.33
CA MET A 653 31.31 18.36 32.57
C MET A 653 31.87 19.71 33.02
N SER A 654 32.16 19.89 34.31
CA SER A 654 32.61 21.17 34.86
C SER A 654 33.78 21.80 34.09
N PRO A 655 34.94 21.13 33.89
CA PRO A 655 36.06 21.72 33.16
C PRO A 655 35.76 21.94 31.67
N THR A 656 34.85 21.16 31.06
CA THR A 656 34.45 21.37 29.65
C THR A 656 33.59 22.62 29.45
N ARG A 657 32.94 23.09 30.51
CA ARG A 657 32.03 24.26 30.50
C ARG A 657 32.67 25.53 31.05
N ASP A 658 33.73 25.41 31.84
CA ASP A 658 34.45 26.53 32.40
C ASP A 658 35.08 27.35 31.27
N ALA A 659 34.67 28.62 31.12
CA ALA A 659 35.17 29.51 30.08
C ALA A 659 36.65 29.89 30.27
N SER A 660 37.19 29.74 31.48
CA SER A 660 38.61 29.97 31.79
C SER A 660 39.50 28.81 31.32
N VAL A 661 38.94 27.64 31.05
CA VAL A 661 39.66 26.45 30.58
C VAL A 661 39.66 26.41 29.05
N ALA A 662 40.85 26.36 28.45
CA ALA A 662 41.05 26.33 27.00
C ALA A 662 42.34 25.58 26.61
N GLY A 663 42.52 25.31 25.33
CA GLY A 663 43.73 24.69 24.80
C GLY A 663 43.98 23.29 25.38
N ALA A 664 45.21 23.05 25.84
CA ALA A 664 45.63 21.73 26.31
C ALA A 664 44.79 21.20 27.48
N GLU A 665 44.44 22.05 28.44
CA GLU A 665 43.63 21.65 29.60
C GLU A 665 42.21 21.26 29.18
N LEU A 666 41.61 21.98 28.23
CA LEU A 666 40.29 21.62 27.70
C LEU A 666 40.34 20.31 26.90
N ARG A 667 41.41 20.08 26.13
CA ARG A 667 41.62 18.79 25.44
C ARG A 667 41.73 17.64 26.43
N LEU A 668 42.49 17.80 27.51
CA LEU A 668 42.60 16.81 28.58
C LEU A 668 41.23 16.53 29.22
N ALA A 669 40.42 17.55 29.47
CA ALA A 669 39.06 17.35 30.00
C ALA A 669 38.19 16.51 29.06
N HIS A 670 38.23 16.78 27.74
CA HIS A 670 37.51 15.97 26.75
C HIS A 670 38.07 14.54 26.62
N GLU A 671 39.38 14.36 26.79
CA GLU A 671 40.02 13.04 26.82
C GLU A 671 39.53 12.20 28.01
N GLU A 672 39.43 12.80 29.20
CA GLU A 672 38.88 12.12 30.39
C GLU A 672 37.39 11.76 30.21
N VAL A 673 36.61 12.61 29.55
CA VAL A 673 35.23 12.28 29.14
C VAL A 673 35.22 11.06 28.21
N GLY A 674 36.10 11.02 27.22
CA GLY A 674 36.22 9.90 26.28
C GLY A 674 36.54 8.58 26.99
N LYS A 675 37.50 8.59 27.93
CA LYS A 675 37.85 7.41 28.75
C LYS A 675 36.68 6.92 29.57
N TYR A 676 35.96 7.83 30.22
CA TYR A 676 34.79 7.50 31.03
C TYR A 676 33.68 6.87 30.20
N LEU A 677 33.31 7.49 29.07
CA LEU A 677 32.28 6.97 28.18
C LEU A 677 32.67 5.62 27.59
N ALA A 678 33.96 5.42 27.28
CA ALA A 678 34.47 4.15 26.81
C ALA A 678 34.31 3.02 27.85
N LEU A 679 34.80 3.24 29.07
CA LEU A 679 34.79 2.21 30.11
C LEU A 679 33.38 1.89 30.64
N ARG A 680 32.51 2.90 30.75
CA ARG A 680 31.20 2.74 31.38
C ARG A 680 30.07 2.39 30.42
N TYR A 681 30.08 2.98 29.22
CA TYR A 681 28.91 2.94 28.33
C TYR A 681 29.20 2.21 27.03
N LEU A 682 30.35 2.43 26.39
CA LEU A 682 30.70 1.70 25.16
C LEU A 682 30.86 0.20 25.41
N THR A 683 31.44 -0.20 26.55
CA THR A 683 31.55 -1.61 26.95
C THR A 683 30.18 -2.27 27.18
N GLU A 684 29.17 -1.53 27.64
CA GLU A 684 27.79 -2.03 27.79
C GLU A 684 27.08 -2.13 26.43
N VAL A 685 27.31 -1.14 25.55
CA VAL A 685 26.68 -1.06 24.22
C VAL A 685 27.32 -2.02 23.21
N ILE A 686 28.63 -2.28 23.28
CA ILE A 686 29.38 -3.15 22.35
C ILE A 686 29.64 -4.54 22.96
N GLY A 687 29.76 -4.64 24.28
CA GLY A 687 30.15 -5.86 24.98
C GLY A 687 31.66 -6.01 25.10
N VAL A 688 32.08 -7.01 25.89
CA VAL A 688 33.47 -7.40 26.09
C VAL A 688 33.72 -8.82 25.60
N GLU A 689 34.93 -9.11 25.15
CA GLU A 689 35.38 -10.45 24.77
C GLU A 689 36.54 -10.92 25.64
N ASN A 690 36.60 -12.24 25.81
CA ASN A 690 37.66 -12.91 26.54
C ASN A 690 38.86 -13.14 25.62
N PHE A 691 40.07 -13.01 26.17
CA PHE A 691 41.29 -13.43 25.49
C PHE A 691 42.30 -14.00 26.48
N HIS A 692 43.27 -14.78 25.99
CA HIS A 692 44.30 -15.35 26.86
C HIS A 692 45.42 -14.36 27.13
N VAL A 693 45.81 -14.24 28.40
CA VAL A 693 46.97 -13.47 28.85
C VAL A 693 47.89 -14.34 29.72
N PRO A 694 49.22 -14.17 29.59
CA PRO A 694 50.15 -14.84 30.50
C PRO A 694 49.98 -14.29 31.91
N HIS A 695 49.66 -15.16 32.84
CA HIS A 695 49.59 -14.85 34.26
C HIS A 695 51.02 -14.74 34.84
N VAL A 696 51.20 -13.89 35.85
CA VAL A 696 52.51 -13.70 36.52
C VAL A 696 53.08 -14.99 37.14
N GLN A 697 52.23 -16.01 37.36
CA GLN A 697 52.62 -17.33 37.87
C GLN A 697 52.99 -18.32 36.75
N GLY A 698 53.13 -17.87 35.49
CA GLY A 698 53.63 -18.69 34.38
C GLY A 698 52.59 -19.52 33.62
N HIS A 699 51.31 -19.53 34.04
CA HIS A 699 50.21 -20.15 33.30
C HIS A 699 49.41 -19.12 32.49
N GLN A 700 48.54 -19.56 31.59
CA GLN A 700 47.59 -18.67 30.91
C GLN A 700 46.39 -18.38 31.82
N THR A 701 45.86 -17.16 31.77
CA THR A 701 44.59 -16.77 32.41
C THR A 701 43.73 -15.97 31.42
N THR A 702 42.50 -15.66 31.81
CA THR A 702 41.55 -14.89 30.98
C THR A 702 41.70 -13.39 31.25
N GLY A 703 42.04 -12.64 30.22
CA GLY A 703 41.89 -11.19 30.16
C GLY A 703 40.60 -10.78 29.43
N PHE A 704 40.24 -9.51 29.56
CA PHE A 704 39.04 -8.94 28.94
C PHE A 704 39.39 -7.71 28.13
N ARG A 705 38.68 -7.53 27.02
CA ARG A 705 38.80 -6.34 26.17
C ARG A 705 37.49 -6.07 25.44
N LEU A 706 37.40 -4.99 24.67
CA LEU A 706 36.20 -4.69 23.88
C LEU A 706 35.91 -5.82 22.88
N ALA A 707 34.64 -6.20 22.73
CA ALA A 707 34.27 -7.20 21.74
C ALA A 707 34.69 -6.74 20.34
N HIS A 708 35.47 -7.56 19.64
CA HIS A 708 36.05 -7.26 18.33
C HIS A 708 36.90 -5.98 18.29
N GLU A 709 37.68 -5.70 19.34
CA GLU A 709 38.50 -4.48 19.45
C GLU A 709 39.41 -4.24 18.23
N ALA A 710 40.13 -5.27 17.77
CA ALA A 710 41.00 -5.17 16.59
C ALA A 710 40.25 -5.00 15.25
N GLN A 711 38.93 -5.21 15.27
CA GLN A 711 38.01 -4.98 14.16
C GLN A 711 37.05 -3.82 14.49
N THR A 712 37.50 -2.88 15.31
CA THR A 712 36.79 -1.65 15.64
C THR A 712 37.52 -0.46 15.03
N THR A 713 36.76 0.46 14.44
CA THR A 713 37.29 1.74 13.94
C THR A 713 36.71 2.90 14.71
N ILE A 714 37.59 3.71 15.31
CA ILE A 714 37.26 4.97 15.98
C ILE A 714 37.53 6.10 15.01
N ILE A 715 36.52 6.91 14.74
CA ILE A 715 36.60 8.06 13.83
C ILE A 715 36.40 9.33 14.65
N ALA A 716 37.46 10.12 14.74
CA ALA A 716 37.42 11.47 15.28
C ALA A 716 36.84 12.43 14.24
N LEU A 717 35.67 13.01 14.52
CA LEU A 717 35.11 14.07 13.69
C LEU A 717 35.84 15.37 13.96
N MET A 718 36.58 15.84 12.96
CA MET A 718 37.47 16.97 13.11
C MET A 718 36.68 18.28 13.13
N ARG A 719 37.05 19.24 13.99
CA ARG A 719 38.15 19.21 14.97
C ARG A 719 37.70 18.84 16.38
N GLY A 720 36.41 19.00 16.68
CA GLY A 720 35.88 18.93 18.05
C GLY A 720 35.92 17.54 18.69
N GLY A 721 35.80 16.48 17.91
CA GLY A 721 35.73 15.10 18.40
C GLY A 721 37.09 14.49 18.80
N GLU A 722 38.20 15.05 18.32
CA GLU A 722 39.53 14.43 18.43
C GLU A 722 39.98 14.15 19.87
N PRO A 723 39.96 15.11 20.82
CA PRO A 723 40.45 14.85 22.17
C PRO A 723 39.64 13.77 22.89
N MET A 724 38.33 13.73 22.66
CA MET A 724 37.46 12.67 23.20
C MET A 724 37.74 11.32 22.56
N ALA A 725 37.98 11.30 21.24
CA ALA A 725 38.36 10.09 20.53
C ALA A 725 39.69 9.53 21.05
N PHE A 726 40.67 10.37 21.37
CA PHE A 726 41.92 9.93 22.02
C PHE A 726 41.66 9.27 23.38
N GLY A 727 40.70 9.79 24.15
CA GLY A 727 40.27 9.16 25.39
C GLY A 727 39.77 7.73 25.17
N ILE A 728 38.96 7.53 24.13
CA ILE A 728 38.42 6.22 23.75
C ILE A 728 39.53 5.28 23.25
N SER A 729 40.44 5.77 22.40
CA SER A 729 41.51 4.95 21.83
C SER A 729 42.56 4.51 22.86
N ARG A 730 42.76 5.30 23.92
CA ARG A 730 43.58 4.87 25.07
C ARG A 730 42.99 3.69 25.83
N VAL A 731 41.66 3.58 25.86
CA VAL A 731 40.96 2.44 26.48
C VAL A 731 40.93 1.24 25.54
N PHE A 732 40.85 1.47 24.22
CA PHE A 732 40.80 0.43 23.18
C PHE A 732 42.01 0.51 22.24
N PRO A 733 43.23 0.20 22.72
CA PRO A 733 44.48 0.41 21.99
C PRO A 733 44.62 -0.40 20.70
N ARG A 734 43.80 -1.44 20.48
CA ARG A 734 43.83 -2.26 19.26
C ARG A 734 42.88 -1.75 18.17
N ALA A 735 41.98 -0.83 18.50
CA ALA A 735 41.06 -0.26 17.53
C ALA A 735 41.80 0.65 16.55
N MET A 736 41.40 0.62 15.27
CA MET A 736 41.92 1.54 14.26
C MET A 736 41.44 2.96 14.57
N PHE A 737 42.32 3.95 14.42
CA PHE A 737 42.01 5.35 14.65
C PHE A 737 42.08 6.15 13.36
N LEU A 738 41.02 6.90 13.04
CA LEU A 738 40.88 7.70 11.83
C LEU A 738 40.46 9.13 12.17
N HIS A 739 41.10 10.12 11.55
CA HIS A 739 40.62 11.51 11.55
C HIS A 739 39.77 11.74 10.31
N ALA A 740 38.60 12.38 10.46
CA ALA A 740 37.74 12.73 9.33
C ALA A 740 37.23 14.18 9.45
N PHE A 741 37.49 14.99 8.44
CA PHE A 741 36.92 16.33 8.29
C PHE A 741 35.53 16.28 7.65
N GLY A 742 35.35 15.37 6.70
CA GLY A 742 34.08 15.12 6.03
C GLY A 742 33.80 13.63 5.82
N PRO A 743 32.58 13.25 5.43
CA PRO A 743 32.22 11.85 5.19
C PRO A 743 33.15 11.15 4.18
N GLU A 744 33.58 11.85 3.13
CA GLU A 744 34.46 11.39 2.07
C GLU A 744 35.84 10.90 2.54
N ASP A 745 36.30 11.30 3.72
CA ASP A 745 37.55 10.83 4.32
C ASP A 745 37.45 9.36 4.75
N ILE A 746 36.22 8.85 4.94
CA ILE A 746 35.96 7.44 5.20
C ILE A 746 35.96 6.70 3.85
N LYS A 747 36.92 5.79 3.68
CA LYS A 747 37.13 5.00 2.45
C LYS A 747 36.77 3.53 2.72
N HIS A 748 36.49 2.78 1.65
CA HIS A 748 36.10 1.36 1.75
C HIS A 748 37.08 0.52 2.58
N HIS A 749 38.40 0.68 2.37
CA HIS A 749 39.42 -0.07 3.12
C HIS A 749 39.49 0.29 4.61
N HIS A 750 38.96 1.45 5.02
CA HIS A 750 38.81 1.76 6.44
C HIS A 750 37.73 0.88 7.11
N LEU A 751 36.78 0.32 6.34
CA LEU A 751 35.65 -0.45 6.87
C LEU A 751 35.69 -1.94 6.51
N GLU A 752 36.45 -2.34 5.48
CA GLU A 752 36.42 -3.68 4.86
C GLU A 752 36.48 -4.85 5.86
N ASN A 753 37.41 -4.79 6.83
CA ASN A 753 37.60 -5.86 7.84
C ASN A 753 37.05 -5.52 9.23
N GLN A 754 36.28 -4.44 9.33
CA GLN A 754 35.74 -3.93 10.59
C GLN A 754 34.36 -4.50 10.89
N LYS A 755 34.08 -4.75 12.17
CA LYS A 755 32.77 -5.14 12.70
C LYS A 755 32.09 -4.00 13.45
N ASN A 756 32.87 -3.16 14.13
CA ASN A 756 32.36 -2.03 14.89
C ASN A 756 32.86 -0.70 14.33
N LEU A 757 32.01 0.32 14.38
CA LEU A 757 32.36 1.69 14.05
C LEU A 757 31.95 2.63 15.18
N ILE A 758 32.86 3.50 15.61
CA ILE A 758 32.63 4.51 16.65
C ILE A 758 32.87 5.89 16.05
N LEU A 759 31.81 6.67 15.84
CA LEU A 759 31.88 8.06 15.40
C LEU A 759 31.94 8.97 16.64
N VAL A 760 32.93 9.85 16.74
CA VAL A 760 33.15 10.65 17.95
C VAL A 760 33.11 12.14 17.61
N ASP A 761 32.22 12.87 18.28
CA ASP A 761 32.14 14.33 18.21
C ASP A 761 32.05 14.92 19.62
N SER A 762 32.42 16.18 19.81
CA SER A 762 32.22 16.84 21.11
C SER A 762 30.78 17.26 21.34
N VAL A 763 30.09 17.73 20.29
CA VAL A 763 28.74 18.31 20.38
C VAL A 763 27.87 17.90 19.19
N VAL A 764 26.73 17.27 19.47
CA VAL A 764 25.70 16.97 18.48
C VAL A 764 24.52 17.92 18.68
N ASN A 765 24.46 18.95 17.83
CA ASN A 765 23.40 19.96 17.87
C ASN A 765 22.18 19.57 17.02
N SER A 766 22.20 19.77 15.71
CA SER A 766 21.09 19.39 14.82
C SER A 766 21.15 17.94 14.35
N GLY A 767 22.25 17.23 14.62
CA GLY A 767 22.50 15.90 14.08
C GLY A 767 22.92 15.86 12.61
N LYS A 768 22.93 16.99 11.89
CA LYS A 768 23.18 17.00 10.44
C LYS A 768 24.49 16.33 10.04
N SER A 769 25.60 16.71 10.68
CA SER A 769 26.92 16.13 10.38
C SER A 769 26.91 14.62 10.62
N ILE A 770 26.38 14.17 11.76
CA ILE A 770 26.26 12.74 12.08
C ILE A 770 25.45 12.00 11.01
N MET A 771 24.30 12.52 10.59
CA MET A 771 23.51 11.91 9.52
C MET A 771 24.29 11.79 8.21
N ASP A 772 25.04 12.82 7.83
CA ASP A 772 25.84 12.79 6.59
C ASP A 772 26.93 11.71 6.65
N PHE A 773 27.59 11.55 7.81
CA PHE A 773 28.53 10.45 8.06
C PHE A 773 27.85 9.07 8.03
N LEU A 774 26.70 8.91 8.69
CA LEU A 774 25.96 7.64 8.73
C LEU A 774 25.52 7.21 7.33
N ARG A 775 24.96 8.13 6.53
CA ARG A 775 24.56 7.86 5.14
C ARG A 775 25.73 7.48 4.25
N HIS A 776 26.91 8.04 4.50
CA HIS A 776 28.11 7.70 3.74
C HIS A 776 28.65 6.32 4.12
N VAL A 777 28.74 6.02 5.43
CA VAL A 777 29.13 4.71 5.94
C VAL A 777 28.20 3.62 5.42
N ALA A 778 26.88 3.83 5.47
CA ALA A 778 25.89 2.88 4.99
C ALA A 778 26.01 2.58 3.49
N ARG A 779 26.52 3.54 2.69
CA ARG A 779 26.82 3.34 1.26
C ARG A 779 28.08 2.51 1.03
N LEU A 780 29.05 2.59 1.94
CA LEU A 780 30.33 1.89 1.80
C LEU A 780 30.28 0.45 2.31
N LYS A 781 29.54 0.18 3.40
CA LYS A 781 29.46 -1.17 3.97
C LYS A 781 28.15 -1.39 4.73
N GLN A 782 27.37 -2.39 4.29
CA GLN A 782 26.08 -2.74 4.89
C GLN A 782 26.18 -3.75 6.05
N ASN A 783 27.33 -4.42 6.21
CA ASN A 783 27.50 -5.54 7.15
C ASN A 783 28.25 -5.16 8.44
N LEU A 784 28.24 -3.88 8.85
CA LEU A 784 28.79 -3.50 10.16
C LEU A 784 27.86 -4.04 11.25
N THR A 785 28.43 -4.72 12.24
CA THR A 785 27.66 -5.34 13.34
C THR A 785 27.14 -4.29 14.30
N ARG A 786 27.93 -3.24 14.59
CA ARG A 786 27.53 -2.14 15.49
C ARG A 786 28.10 -0.80 15.01
N ILE A 787 27.24 0.22 14.93
CA ILE A 787 27.63 1.61 14.75
C ILE A 787 27.25 2.37 16.02
N VAL A 788 28.20 3.09 16.60
CA VAL A 788 27.98 3.87 17.82
C VAL A 788 28.44 5.30 17.61
N VAL A 789 27.59 6.27 17.92
CA VAL A 789 27.95 7.69 17.96
C VAL A 789 28.24 8.08 19.41
N VAL A 790 29.38 8.71 19.66
CA VAL A 790 29.79 9.17 21.00
C VAL A 790 29.88 10.68 21.01
N ALA A 791 29.25 11.29 22.01
CA ALA A 791 29.22 12.73 22.16
C ALA A 791 29.41 13.21 23.60
N GLY A 792 30.06 14.37 23.76
CA GLY A 792 30.07 15.06 25.05
C GLY A 792 28.71 15.65 25.37
N VAL A 793 28.12 16.35 24.41
CA VAL A 793 26.80 16.96 24.56
C VAL A 793 25.93 16.62 23.36
N VAL A 794 24.70 16.19 23.63
CA VAL A 794 23.67 15.98 22.61
C VAL A 794 22.48 16.87 22.93
N GLN A 795 21.96 17.56 21.91
CA GLN A 795 20.76 18.36 22.06
C GLN A 795 19.52 17.45 22.09
N LYS A 796 18.61 17.68 23.04
CA LYS A 796 17.52 16.77 23.37
C LYS A 796 16.57 16.49 22.20
N GLU A 797 16.19 17.53 21.47
CA GLU A 797 15.31 17.44 20.32
C GLU A 797 15.96 16.71 19.15
N ALA A 798 17.30 16.73 19.02
CA ALA A 798 18.02 16.00 17.98
C ALA A 798 17.88 14.48 18.10
N VAL A 799 17.64 13.99 19.32
CA VAL A 799 17.47 12.55 19.62
C VAL A 799 16.05 12.20 20.09
N ALA A 800 15.13 13.16 20.03
CA ALA A 800 13.72 12.94 20.34
C ALA A 800 13.02 12.15 19.22
N ASP A 801 11.99 11.42 19.60
CA ASP A 801 11.17 10.63 18.67
C ASP A 801 10.56 11.54 17.59
N GLY A 802 10.65 11.11 16.33
CA GLY A 802 10.21 11.89 15.17
C GLY A 802 11.26 12.87 14.61
N HIS A 803 12.40 13.08 15.27
CA HIS A 803 13.50 13.87 14.70
C HIS A 803 14.28 13.09 13.64
N ALA A 804 14.75 13.78 12.59
CA ALA A 804 15.42 13.16 11.44
C ALA A 804 16.65 12.30 11.82
N LEU A 805 17.45 12.76 12.78
CA LEU A 805 18.59 12.00 13.29
C LEU A 805 18.14 10.72 14.02
N ARG A 806 17.05 10.78 14.79
CA ARG A 806 16.51 9.61 15.49
C ARG A 806 16.03 8.55 14.50
N THR A 807 15.31 8.97 13.46
CA THR A 807 14.89 8.09 12.37
C THR A 807 16.08 7.44 11.66
N GLU A 808 17.12 8.21 11.34
CA GLU A 808 18.36 7.69 10.74
C GLU A 808 19.07 6.68 11.64
N MET A 809 19.12 6.95 12.95
CA MET A 809 19.72 6.03 13.91
C MET A 809 18.96 4.70 13.99
N GLU A 810 17.62 4.73 14.05
CA GLU A 810 16.79 3.53 14.07
C GLU A 810 16.94 2.73 12.76
N GLN A 811 16.93 3.43 11.63
CA GLN A 811 17.07 2.85 10.31
C GLN A 811 18.43 2.18 10.08
N HIS A 812 19.51 2.80 10.57
CA HIS A 812 20.88 2.29 10.40
C HIS A 812 21.39 1.52 11.63
N GLN A 813 20.50 1.19 12.56
CA GLN A 813 20.85 0.39 13.74
C GLN A 813 21.99 1.00 14.57
N VAL A 814 21.95 2.32 14.74
CA VAL A 814 22.99 3.13 15.39
C VAL A 814 22.61 3.39 16.84
N ASN A 815 23.53 3.12 17.75
CA ASN A 815 23.39 3.54 19.14
C ASN A 815 24.11 4.87 19.38
N MET A 816 23.61 5.67 20.32
CA MET A 816 24.26 6.91 20.74
C MET A 816 24.63 6.85 22.21
N VAL A 817 25.87 7.23 22.53
CA VAL A 817 26.41 7.36 23.88
C VAL A 817 26.75 8.82 24.12
N ALA A 818 26.14 9.42 25.14
CA ALA A 818 26.39 10.83 25.47
C ALA A 818 26.81 11.02 26.93
N LEU A 819 27.74 11.94 27.21
CA LEU A 819 27.96 12.37 28.59
C LEU A 819 26.73 13.11 29.13
N ARG A 820 26.09 13.93 28.28
CA ARG A 820 24.89 14.71 28.64
C ARG A 820 23.95 14.92 27.47
N VAL A 821 22.66 14.90 27.79
CA VAL A 821 21.58 15.44 26.96
C VAL A 821 21.18 16.82 27.49
N SER A 822 21.01 17.80 26.60
CA SER A 822 20.82 19.21 26.92
C SER A 822 19.58 19.78 26.24
N ASP A 823 18.69 20.44 26.99
CA ASP A 823 17.57 21.22 26.42
C ASP A 823 18.08 22.49 25.69
N ASN A 824 19.27 22.99 26.06
CA ASN A 824 19.84 24.17 25.42
C ASN A 824 20.38 23.81 24.03
N LYS A 825 19.83 24.45 22.99
CA LYS A 825 20.36 24.46 21.63
C LYS A 825 21.28 25.67 21.45
N PHE A 826 22.59 25.44 21.50
CA PHE A 826 23.58 26.50 21.29
C PHE A 826 24.61 26.05 20.26
N THR A 827 24.68 26.76 19.15
CA THR A 827 25.76 26.59 18.16
C THR A 827 26.78 27.67 18.45
N GLY A 828 27.94 27.28 18.96
CA GLY A 828 29.03 28.21 19.23
C GLY A 828 29.44 28.94 17.95
N THR A 829 29.60 30.26 18.04
CA THR A 829 30.17 31.06 16.97
C THR A 829 31.42 31.74 17.50
N LYS A 830 32.52 31.68 16.74
CA LYS A 830 33.79 32.36 17.04
C LYS A 830 34.43 31.88 18.37
N THR A 831 34.38 32.73 19.40
CA THR A 831 35.01 32.53 20.72
C THR A 831 34.34 31.46 21.57
N THR A 832 33.10 31.07 21.23
CA THR A 832 32.30 30.08 21.97
C THR A 832 32.24 28.72 21.27
N ASP A 833 32.87 28.57 20.11
CA ASP A 833 32.98 27.29 19.40
C ASP A 833 33.92 26.33 20.13
N THR A 834 33.46 25.10 20.39
CA THR A 834 34.23 24.08 21.11
C THR A 834 35.52 23.75 20.38
N GLY A 835 35.48 23.60 19.05
CA GLY A 835 36.67 23.33 18.24
C GLY A 835 37.73 24.42 18.39
N ASN A 836 37.33 25.69 18.32
CA ASN A 836 38.25 26.81 18.49
C ASN A 836 38.85 26.90 19.89
N ARG A 837 38.06 26.63 20.94
CA ARG A 837 38.54 26.63 22.33
C ARG A 837 39.53 25.49 22.59
N LEU A 838 39.32 24.32 22.00
CA LEU A 838 40.22 23.17 22.14
C LEU A 838 41.62 23.45 21.61
N PHE A 839 41.76 24.31 20.60
CA PHE A 839 43.04 24.57 19.93
C PHE A 839 43.53 26.02 20.04
N ASN A 840 42.90 26.85 20.88
CA ASN A 840 43.20 28.27 21.03
C ASN A 840 43.16 29.05 19.70
N THR A 841 42.29 28.65 18.78
CA THR A 841 42.11 29.29 17.46
C THR A 841 40.91 30.24 17.43
N THR A 842 40.51 30.79 18.57
CA THR A 842 39.34 31.68 18.70
C THR A 842 39.46 32.99 17.93
N HIS A 843 40.68 33.38 17.53
CA HIS A 843 40.99 34.56 16.73
C HIS A 843 41.06 34.29 15.22
N LEU A 844 41.04 33.03 14.78
CA LEU A 844 41.09 32.63 13.35
C LEU A 844 39.71 32.65 12.67
N ALA A 845 38.69 33.19 13.34
CA ALA A 845 37.29 33.11 12.92
C ALA A 845 36.82 34.35 12.16
#